data_AF-A0A4U0WK07-F1
#
_entry.id   AF-A0A4U0WK07-F1
#
_cell.length_a   1.000
_cell.length_b   1.000
_cell.length_c   1.000
_cell.angle_alpha   90.00
_cell.angle_beta   90.00
_cell.angle_gamma   90.00
#
_symmetry.space_group_name_H-M   'P 1'
#
loop_
_entity.id
_entity.type
_entity.pdbx_description
1 polymer ?
#
loop_
_entity_poly.entity_id
_entity_poly.type
_entity_poly.pdbx_seq_one_letter_code
_entity_poly.pdbx_strand_id
1 'polypeptide(L)'
;MFEDINHSGDGGIYAELIQNRAFQGSAGFPSNLSAWSPVNGAVLSLKNLPIPVSTALPTSMNVASGASSGQVGFSNAGWWGIDIRVQKYTGSFYVKGDYSVVFVASLQSALTNETFGSVEVQSASTSNGWTQHNYTLTPTKNAPNSNNTFSITFDASRGNALDFNLISLFPPTYKNRENGMRADLMEALAALKPVGGVLKTSFLRMPGGNNLEGDHIATRWKWNETIGPLVDRAGHRGTWGYQNTDGLGLVEYLNWCTDLNMEPLLAVWAGLSFDAVVPEEELQIYIEDALNELEFIMGSTDTKYGALRASIGYPEPWQINYLEIGNEDLLYNGFASYSSYRFPLFFKAIRAAYPNITIIASTTAVVPFNEVGAAGDYHEYTRPDTFVSKFGFFDNYTSEHPVLVGEYAIIQPNDVSERDAVWTSPGNERRKFPWWIGSVSEAVYAIGMERNTDHIIGASYAPLLQNLNSYEWSPDLISFTADQSQDVMSTSYEVIKLFSNKRMTHTLPVSEATFGPAYWVAGADTDTGKSILKAAVYNSTSDVPMDVTFDGINAGTSATLTVLTAPDGYSNNDIGVGVVKTSVTTLRAQGNGTFTFSLPSLSVALLEVDGVAAAADATPENWAKGGKPGRYWGSQNGGHGWREGDILRQIELARPFSDSKTFVDLPTIRPLNEVVAAFNNLTQPISNNTELQKFLTTYFGKAGSELAPVPASQLQTNPTFLNHVNDTGVADFVRQVIGIWPDLTRQYVGSNNNCTECVDSFLNVNRTFVVAGGRFREPYYWDSFWIVEGLLRTQGSFTQIARNIIENFLDFVEQFGFVPNGARVYYLNRSQPPLLTQMVSVR
;
A
#
# COMPACT_ATOMS: atom_id res chain seq x y z
N MET A 1 6.98 -9.26 1.12
CA MET A 1 8.28 -8.66 1.42
C MET A 1 8.95 -8.32 0.09
N PHE A 2 9.62 -7.19 -0.01
CA PHE A 2 10.33 -6.80 -1.23
C PHE A 2 11.78 -6.39 -0.93
N GLU A 3 12.67 -6.90 -1.76
CA GLU A 3 14.07 -6.51 -1.93
C GLU A 3 14.42 -6.69 -3.41
N ASP A 4 15.46 -6.02 -3.92
CA ASP A 4 15.90 -6.25 -5.30
C ASP A 4 16.77 -7.52 -5.41
N ILE A 5 16.06 -8.66 -5.45
CA ILE A 5 16.54 -10.02 -5.74
C ILE A 5 15.94 -10.51 -7.06
N ASN A 6 16.58 -11.41 -7.81
CA ASN A 6 16.00 -12.03 -9.01
C ASN A 6 15.58 -11.01 -10.09
N HIS A 7 16.24 -9.85 -10.15
CA HIS A 7 15.83 -8.71 -10.99
C HIS A 7 14.39 -8.24 -10.73
N SER A 8 13.94 -8.32 -9.47
CA SER A 8 12.60 -7.91 -9.05
C SER A 8 12.42 -6.39 -9.03
N GLY A 9 13.47 -5.62 -8.76
CA GLY A 9 13.53 -4.18 -8.91
C GLY A 9 13.96 -3.81 -10.33
N ASP A 10 15.26 -3.69 -10.54
CA ASP A 10 15.85 -3.43 -11.86
C ASP A 10 15.65 -4.60 -12.83
N GLY A 11 14.84 -4.36 -13.86
CA GLY A 11 14.41 -5.36 -14.83
C GLY A 11 13.08 -6.04 -14.48
N GLY A 12 12.48 -5.67 -13.35
CA GLY A 12 11.22 -6.20 -12.85
C GLY A 12 10.16 -5.13 -12.69
N ILE A 13 9.81 -4.85 -11.43
CA ILE A 13 8.73 -3.92 -11.10
C ILE A 13 9.10 -2.47 -11.41
N TYR A 14 10.38 -2.13 -11.46
CA TYR A 14 10.82 -0.83 -11.98
C TYR A 14 10.71 -0.83 -13.51
N ALA A 15 9.96 0.12 -14.08
CA ALA A 15 9.55 0.06 -15.48
C ALA A 15 10.63 0.47 -16.50
N GLU A 16 11.86 0.78 -16.08
CA GLU A 16 12.95 1.11 -16.99
C GLU A 16 13.28 -0.08 -17.90
N LEU A 17 13.22 0.14 -19.23
CA LEU A 17 13.46 -0.92 -20.21
C LEU A 17 14.93 -1.04 -20.59
N ILE A 18 15.76 -0.04 -20.31
CA ILE A 18 17.18 -0.03 -20.68
C ILE A 18 18.01 -0.64 -19.57
N GLN A 19 18.55 -1.83 -19.83
CA GLN A 19 19.52 -2.46 -18.95
C GLN A 19 20.85 -1.70 -19.01
N ASN A 20 21.51 -1.53 -17.87
CA ASN A 20 22.81 -0.84 -17.76
C ASN A 20 22.77 0.58 -18.38
N ARG A 21 21.70 1.33 -18.07
CA ARG A 21 21.35 2.62 -18.69
C ARG A 21 22.37 3.74 -18.55
N ALA A 22 23.17 3.71 -17.48
CA ALA A 22 24.07 4.79 -17.10
C ALA A 22 25.49 4.31 -16.77
N PHE A 23 25.81 3.05 -17.11
CA PHE A 23 27.15 2.47 -16.88
C PHE A 23 27.60 2.56 -15.42
N GLN A 24 26.64 2.55 -14.49
CA GLN A 24 26.88 2.52 -13.06
C GLN A 24 27.74 1.30 -12.73
N GLY A 25 28.64 1.48 -11.76
CA GLY A 25 29.59 0.44 -11.42
C GLY A 25 30.21 0.67 -10.05
N SER A 26 30.66 -0.42 -9.46
CA SER A 26 31.16 -0.48 -8.09
C SER A 26 32.33 -1.45 -7.97
N ALA A 27 32.91 -1.52 -6.77
CA ALA A 27 33.86 -2.57 -6.42
C ALA A 27 33.14 -3.93 -6.36
N GLY A 28 33.32 -4.76 -7.39
CA GLY A 28 32.65 -6.06 -7.57
C GLY A 28 31.89 -6.14 -8.89
N PHE A 29 31.22 -5.04 -9.27
CA PHE A 29 30.49 -4.90 -10.53
C PHE A 29 31.00 -3.68 -11.31
N PRO A 30 32.19 -3.77 -11.94
CA PRO A 30 32.77 -2.65 -12.66
C PRO A 30 31.92 -2.24 -13.86
N SER A 31 31.92 -0.94 -14.18
CA SER A 31 31.24 -0.40 -15.36
C SER A 31 31.65 -1.18 -16.62
N ASN A 32 30.66 -1.58 -17.41
CA ASN A 32 30.85 -2.41 -18.59
C ASN A 32 29.81 -2.05 -19.67
N LEU A 33 29.92 -2.71 -20.83
CA LEU A 33 29.00 -2.52 -21.98
C LEU A 33 27.97 -3.66 -22.10
N SER A 34 27.68 -4.40 -21.02
CA SER A 34 26.64 -5.43 -21.04
C SER A 34 25.31 -4.83 -21.50
N ALA A 35 24.56 -5.61 -22.28
CA ALA A 35 23.34 -5.24 -23.01
C ALA A 35 23.51 -4.30 -24.22
N TRP A 36 24.68 -3.67 -24.42
CA TRP A 36 24.93 -2.72 -25.50
C TRP A 36 25.63 -3.36 -26.71
N SER A 37 25.12 -3.10 -27.91
CA SER A 37 25.72 -3.56 -29.18
C SER A 37 25.91 -2.40 -30.18
N PRO A 38 27.02 -2.35 -30.94
CA PRO A 38 27.22 -1.34 -31.96
C PRO A 38 26.25 -1.52 -33.13
N VAL A 39 25.85 -0.40 -33.74
CA VAL A 39 25.00 -0.38 -34.94
C VAL A 39 25.80 0.17 -36.11
N ASN A 40 25.70 -0.49 -37.27
CA ASN A 40 26.28 -0.08 -38.56
C ASN A 40 27.79 0.23 -38.52
N GLY A 41 28.57 -0.59 -37.79
CA GLY A 41 30.03 -0.47 -37.74
C GLY A 41 30.56 0.57 -36.75
N ALA A 42 29.71 1.10 -35.87
CA ALA A 42 30.17 1.88 -34.73
C ALA A 42 31.13 1.09 -33.83
N VAL A 43 31.98 1.80 -33.10
CA VAL A 43 32.86 1.22 -32.06
C VAL A 43 32.44 1.80 -30.71
N LEU A 44 32.00 0.92 -29.81
CA LEU A 44 31.62 1.28 -28.44
C LEU A 44 32.81 1.12 -27.50
N SER A 45 33.03 2.11 -26.63
CA SER A 45 34.03 2.04 -25.56
C SER A 45 33.57 2.85 -24.36
N LEU A 46 34.05 2.51 -23.16
CA LEU A 46 33.77 3.31 -21.96
C LEU A 46 34.86 4.36 -21.74
N LYS A 47 34.45 5.54 -21.27
CA LYS A 47 35.35 6.65 -20.91
C LYS A 47 34.93 7.27 -19.59
N ASN A 48 35.94 7.65 -18.81
CA ASN A 48 35.80 8.57 -17.68
C ASN A 48 36.28 9.94 -18.15
N LEU A 49 35.33 10.78 -18.57
CA LEU A 49 35.66 12.12 -19.07
C LEU A 49 36.05 13.03 -17.89
N PRO A 50 36.91 14.06 -18.12
CA PRO A 50 37.23 15.04 -17.08
C PRO A 50 36.01 15.78 -16.52
N ILE A 51 34.96 15.91 -17.34
CA ILE A 51 33.67 16.47 -16.94
C ILE A 51 32.60 15.41 -17.28
N PRO A 52 32.26 14.53 -16.31
CA PRO A 52 31.19 13.56 -16.47
C PRO A 52 29.81 14.24 -16.46
N VAL A 53 28.74 13.47 -16.69
CA VAL A 53 27.37 14.01 -16.60
C VAL A 53 27.05 14.46 -15.17
N SER A 54 27.57 13.72 -14.19
CA SER A 54 27.57 14.04 -12.76
C SER A 54 28.71 13.29 -12.07
N THR A 55 28.98 13.61 -10.81
CA THR A 55 29.92 12.83 -9.98
C THR A 55 29.41 11.43 -9.67
N ALA A 56 28.09 11.24 -9.63
CA ALA A 56 27.46 9.94 -9.40
C ALA A 56 27.53 9.01 -10.63
N LEU A 57 27.60 9.57 -11.84
CA LEU A 57 27.67 8.85 -13.10
C LEU A 57 28.96 9.20 -13.87
N PRO A 58 30.14 8.76 -13.37
CA PRO A 58 31.43 9.17 -13.91
C PRO A 58 31.78 8.54 -15.26
N THR A 59 31.18 7.38 -15.57
CA THR A 59 31.49 6.58 -16.75
C THR A 59 30.46 6.82 -17.85
N SER A 60 30.92 7.11 -19.07
CA SER A 60 30.06 7.27 -20.26
C SER A 60 30.47 6.30 -21.38
N MET A 61 29.52 5.95 -22.25
CA MET A 61 29.80 5.21 -23.48
C MET A 61 30.17 6.17 -24.60
N ASN A 62 31.38 6.05 -25.10
CA ASN A 62 31.82 6.66 -26.33
C ASN A 62 31.40 5.82 -27.54
N VAL A 63 30.84 6.47 -28.55
CA VAL A 63 30.36 5.87 -29.78
C VAL A 63 31.10 6.52 -30.93
N ALA A 64 32.15 5.85 -31.43
CA ALA A 64 32.91 6.30 -32.57
C ALA A 64 32.34 5.74 -33.87
N SER A 65 32.35 6.54 -34.95
CA SER A 65 31.84 6.13 -36.26
C SER A 65 32.61 5.00 -36.93
N GLY A 66 33.83 4.71 -36.46
CA GLY A 66 34.71 3.71 -37.05
C GLY A 66 35.07 4.06 -38.50
N ALA A 67 35.03 3.07 -39.40
CA ALA A 67 35.27 3.27 -40.84
C ALA A 67 33.98 3.55 -41.65
N SER A 68 32.83 3.68 -41.00
CA SER A 68 31.52 3.85 -41.65
C SER A 68 31.23 5.32 -42.01
N SER A 69 30.51 5.54 -43.12
CA SER A 69 30.16 6.89 -43.63
C SER A 69 28.64 7.17 -43.71
N GLY A 70 27.84 6.53 -42.86
CA GLY A 70 26.36 6.68 -42.83
C GLY A 70 25.80 6.79 -41.42
N GLN A 71 24.55 6.33 -41.21
CA GLN A 71 23.99 6.25 -39.86
C GLN A 71 24.71 5.18 -39.04
N VAL A 72 25.26 5.58 -37.90
CA VAL A 72 25.95 4.73 -36.92
C VAL A 72 25.30 4.93 -35.55
N GLY A 73 25.53 4.01 -34.62
CA GLY A 73 24.99 4.18 -33.28
C GLY A 73 25.16 2.95 -32.40
N PHE A 74 24.17 2.74 -31.54
CA PHE A 74 24.15 1.65 -30.58
C PHE A 74 22.73 1.14 -30.37
N SER A 75 22.64 -0.08 -29.86
CA SER A 75 21.39 -0.71 -29.45
C SER A 75 21.53 -1.32 -28.06
N ASN A 76 20.42 -1.40 -27.33
CA ASN A 76 20.28 -2.06 -26.04
C ASN A 76 19.26 -3.20 -26.17
N ALA A 77 19.59 -4.38 -25.66
CA ALA A 77 18.71 -5.55 -25.67
C ALA A 77 17.56 -5.49 -24.64
N GLY A 78 17.59 -4.49 -23.75
CA GLY A 78 16.73 -4.43 -22.57
C GLY A 78 17.02 -5.56 -21.60
N TRP A 79 16.07 -5.83 -20.71
CA TRP A 79 16.15 -6.89 -19.71
C TRP A 79 15.75 -8.24 -20.33
N TRP A 80 16.67 -8.83 -21.10
CA TRP A 80 16.47 -10.03 -21.94
C TRP A 80 15.32 -9.90 -22.95
N GLY A 81 15.03 -8.68 -23.37
CA GLY A 81 13.99 -8.34 -24.32
C GLY A 81 13.26 -7.06 -23.97
N ILE A 82 12.41 -6.61 -24.90
CA ILE A 82 11.50 -5.48 -24.74
C ILE A 82 10.15 -5.87 -25.35
N ASP A 83 9.07 -5.89 -24.56
CA ASP A 83 7.72 -6.08 -25.10
C ASP A 83 7.21 -4.78 -25.76
N ILE A 84 7.26 -4.76 -27.10
CA ILE A 84 6.87 -3.60 -27.89
C ILE A 84 5.38 -3.68 -28.22
N ARG A 85 4.63 -2.71 -27.73
CA ARG A 85 3.19 -2.54 -27.97
C ARG A 85 2.90 -1.20 -28.64
N VAL A 86 1.74 -1.09 -29.29
CA VAL A 86 1.23 0.20 -29.79
C VAL A 86 0.78 1.03 -28.59
N GLN A 87 1.73 1.77 -28.02
CA GLN A 87 1.55 2.65 -26.88
C GLN A 87 2.61 3.75 -26.87
N LYS A 88 2.43 4.74 -26.00
CA LYS A 88 3.39 5.83 -25.84
C LYS A 88 4.55 5.36 -24.95
N TYR A 89 5.76 5.38 -25.49
CA TYR A 89 6.99 5.26 -24.73
C TYR A 89 7.61 6.65 -24.53
N THR A 90 8.17 6.89 -23.35
CA THR A 90 8.89 8.12 -23.02
C THR A 90 10.33 7.79 -22.71
N GLY A 91 11.26 8.50 -23.32
CA GLY A 91 12.67 8.23 -23.09
C GLY A 91 13.52 9.50 -23.06
N SER A 92 14.74 9.33 -22.60
CA SER A 92 15.74 10.39 -22.61
C SER A 92 17.14 9.84 -22.77
N PHE A 93 18.10 10.70 -23.13
CA PHE A 93 19.52 10.39 -23.06
C PHE A 93 20.33 11.67 -22.91
N TYR A 94 21.51 11.57 -22.31
CA TYR A 94 22.51 12.62 -22.30
C TYR A 94 23.55 12.36 -23.38
N VAL A 95 23.97 13.42 -24.07
CA VAL A 95 25.06 13.37 -25.05
C VAL A 95 26.04 14.52 -24.85
N LYS A 96 27.32 14.24 -25.12
CA LYS A 96 28.39 15.24 -25.19
C LYS A 96 29.17 15.07 -26.48
N GLY A 97 29.45 16.19 -27.15
CA GLY A 97 30.09 16.24 -28.46
C GLY A 97 29.29 17.10 -29.45
N ASP A 98 29.99 17.66 -30.43
CA ASP A 98 29.40 18.57 -31.42
C ASP A 98 28.50 17.78 -32.38
N TYR A 99 27.18 17.96 -32.27
CA TYR A 99 26.19 17.35 -33.15
C TYR A 99 24.91 18.20 -33.19
N SER A 100 24.60 18.78 -34.34
CA SER A 100 23.54 19.79 -34.52
C SER A 100 22.50 19.39 -35.58
N VAL A 101 22.20 18.09 -35.68
CA VAL A 101 21.21 17.55 -36.62
C VAL A 101 20.18 16.72 -35.86
N VAL A 102 19.94 15.46 -36.25
CA VAL A 102 18.92 14.58 -35.66
C VAL A 102 19.55 13.28 -35.19
N PHE A 103 19.19 12.85 -33.99
CA PHE A 103 19.28 11.44 -33.61
C PHE A 103 18.02 10.72 -34.05
N VAL A 104 18.10 9.42 -34.30
CA VAL A 104 16.92 8.56 -34.51
C VAL A 104 16.87 7.55 -33.38
N ALA A 105 15.84 7.67 -32.54
CA ALA A 105 15.52 6.65 -31.53
C ALA A 105 14.52 5.66 -32.13
N SER A 106 14.75 4.36 -31.97
CA SER A 106 13.86 3.34 -32.55
C SER A 106 13.76 2.07 -31.74
N LEU A 107 12.66 1.36 -31.94
CA LEU A 107 12.37 0.04 -31.39
C LEU A 107 12.31 -0.97 -32.56
N GLN A 108 13.15 -2.00 -32.52
CA GLN A 108 13.38 -2.91 -33.63
C GLN A 108 13.39 -4.38 -33.19
N SER A 109 13.06 -5.29 -34.11
CA SER A 109 13.23 -6.72 -33.86
C SER A 109 14.72 -7.07 -33.84
N ALA A 110 15.16 -7.78 -32.80
CA ALA A 110 16.50 -8.34 -32.73
C ALA A 110 16.71 -9.51 -33.72
N LEU A 111 15.62 -10.05 -34.28
CA LEU A 111 15.64 -11.22 -35.17
C LEU A 111 15.62 -10.83 -36.65
N THR A 112 14.85 -9.80 -37.02
CA THR A 112 14.61 -9.43 -38.43
C THR A 112 15.07 -8.02 -38.79
N ASN A 113 15.48 -7.21 -37.81
CA ASN A 113 15.73 -5.77 -37.93
C ASN A 113 14.48 -4.97 -38.39
N GLU A 114 13.29 -5.55 -38.31
CA GLU A 114 12.06 -4.81 -38.57
C GLU A 114 11.90 -3.69 -37.53
N THR A 115 11.67 -2.46 -38.00
CA THR A 115 11.40 -1.33 -37.12
C THR A 115 9.90 -1.25 -36.82
N PHE A 116 9.56 -1.32 -35.53
CA PHE A 116 8.17 -1.20 -35.06
C PHE A 116 7.77 0.27 -34.83
N GLY A 117 8.72 1.10 -34.43
CA GLY A 117 8.56 2.55 -34.30
C GLY A 117 9.90 3.27 -34.29
N SER A 118 9.90 4.51 -34.77
CA SER A 118 11.05 5.42 -34.67
C SER A 118 10.60 6.87 -34.47
N VAL A 119 11.50 7.70 -33.93
CA VAL A 119 11.30 9.14 -33.80
C VAL A 119 12.62 9.88 -34.04
N GLU A 120 12.55 11.02 -34.73
CA GLU A 120 13.67 11.93 -34.87
C GLU A 120 13.75 12.85 -33.65
N VAL A 121 14.95 12.97 -33.09
CA VAL A 121 15.24 13.78 -31.90
C VAL A 121 16.23 14.87 -32.30
N GLN A 122 15.76 16.10 -32.37
CA GLN A 122 16.58 17.25 -32.74
C GLN A 122 17.68 17.48 -31.70
N SER A 123 18.89 17.77 -32.17
CA SER A 123 20.04 18.05 -31.31
C SER A 123 20.70 19.37 -31.65
N ALA A 124 21.26 19.98 -30.60
CA ALA A 124 22.22 21.07 -30.66
C ALA A 124 23.32 20.83 -29.62
N SER A 125 23.76 19.57 -29.47
CA SER A 125 24.78 19.19 -28.50
C SER A 125 26.13 19.75 -28.90
N THR A 126 26.95 20.05 -27.90
CA THR A 126 28.29 20.60 -28.09
C THR A 126 29.33 19.82 -27.31
N SER A 127 30.60 19.97 -27.67
CA SER A 127 31.73 19.42 -26.92
C SER A 127 31.95 20.10 -25.56
N ASN A 128 31.34 21.27 -25.32
CA ASN A 128 31.52 22.06 -24.10
C ASN A 128 30.73 21.54 -22.88
N GLY A 129 29.71 20.71 -23.08
CA GLY A 129 28.85 20.26 -21.99
C GLY A 129 27.92 19.12 -22.38
N TRP A 130 27.32 18.49 -21.38
CA TRP A 130 26.31 17.45 -21.57
C TRP A 130 24.95 18.08 -21.89
N THR A 131 24.27 17.54 -22.90
CA THR A 131 22.92 17.97 -23.31
C THR A 131 21.96 16.80 -23.13
N GLN A 132 20.86 17.01 -22.40
CA GLN A 132 19.78 16.03 -22.30
C GLN A 132 18.82 16.18 -23.48
N HIS A 133 18.43 15.05 -24.06
CA HIS A 133 17.36 14.97 -25.04
C HIS A 133 16.23 14.13 -24.49
N ASN A 134 15.02 14.67 -24.52
CA ASN A 134 13.79 13.97 -24.17
C ASN A 134 13.01 13.67 -25.45
N TYR A 135 12.40 12.49 -25.52
CA TYR A 135 11.62 12.09 -26.68
C TYR A 135 10.42 11.22 -26.29
N THR A 136 9.46 11.15 -27.21
CA THR A 136 8.34 10.23 -27.15
C THR A 136 8.35 9.39 -28.42
N LEU A 137 8.12 8.09 -28.25
CA LEU A 137 8.09 7.11 -29.34
C LEU A 137 6.79 6.33 -29.27
N THR A 138 6.10 6.18 -30.39
CA THR A 138 4.90 5.33 -30.48
C THR A 138 5.05 4.34 -31.63
N PRO A 139 5.21 3.03 -31.33
CA PRO A 139 5.22 1.99 -32.35
C PRO A 139 3.93 1.99 -33.17
N THR A 140 4.05 1.62 -34.44
CA THR A 140 2.94 1.53 -35.39
C THR A 140 2.22 0.18 -35.33
N LYS A 141 2.85 -0.84 -34.74
CA LYS A 141 2.28 -2.17 -34.51
C LYS A 141 2.96 -2.84 -33.31
N ASN A 142 2.29 -3.84 -32.72
CA ASN A 142 2.88 -4.70 -31.70
C ASN A 142 3.97 -5.57 -32.33
N ALA A 143 5.05 -5.81 -31.58
CA ALA A 143 5.99 -6.87 -31.93
C ALA A 143 5.36 -8.25 -31.66
N PRO A 144 5.73 -9.29 -32.41
CA PRO A 144 5.18 -10.63 -32.23
C PRO A 144 5.74 -11.39 -31.01
N ASN A 145 6.80 -10.88 -30.39
CA ASN A 145 7.45 -11.40 -29.19
C ASN A 145 8.38 -10.32 -28.61
N SER A 146 9.05 -10.59 -27.48
CA SER A 146 9.93 -9.65 -26.77
C SER A 146 11.38 -9.60 -27.25
N ASN A 147 11.80 -10.39 -28.27
CA ASN A 147 13.17 -10.36 -28.81
C ASN A 147 13.41 -9.10 -29.65
N ASN A 148 13.50 -7.97 -28.98
CA ASN A 148 13.58 -6.65 -29.58
C ASN A 148 14.66 -5.80 -28.90
N THR A 149 15.10 -4.77 -29.60
CA THR A 149 16.10 -3.82 -29.11
C THR A 149 15.58 -2.39 -29.19
N PHE A 150 16.10 -1.56 -28.30
CA PHE A 150 16.06 -0.11 -28.43
C PHE A 150 17.36 0.37 -29.08
N SER A 151 17.33 1.36 -29.97
CA SER A 151 18.55 1.92 -30.57
C SER A 151 18.51 3.42 -30.72
N ILE A 152 19.68 4.04 -30.68
CA ILE A 152 19.92 5.44 -31.05
C ILE A 152 20.97 5.46 -32.16
N THR A 153 20.64 6.10 -33.29
CA THR A 153 21.57 6.31 -34.40
C THR A 153 21.72 7.79 -34.77
N PHE A 154 22.86 8.14 -35.37
CA PHE A 154 23.21 9.47 -35.84
C PHE A 154 24.09 9.41 -37.09
N ASP A 155 24.18 10.51 -37.83
CA ASP A 155 25.01 10.62 -39.04
C ASP A 155 26.49 10.76 -38.68
N ALA A 156 27.29 9.73 -39.00
CA ALA A 156 28.73 9.69 -38.78
C ALA A 156 29.49 10.85 -39.44
N SER A 157 28.98 11.40 -40.55
CA SER A 157 29.62 12.53 -41.26
C SER A 157 29.51 13.85 -40.49
N ARG A 158 28.64 13.89 -39.47
CA ARG A 158 28.35 15.07 -38.66
C ARG A 158 28.82 14.94 -37.20
N GLY A 159 29.29 13.76 -36.80
CA GLY A 159 29.87 13.50 -35.49
C GLY A 159 30.79 12.28 -35.54
N ASN A 160 32.11 12.50 -35.41
CA ASN A 160 33.10 11.42 -35.51
C ASN A 160 33.09 10.50 -34.28
N ALA A 161 32.85 11.06 -33.10
CA ALA A 161 32.60 10.31 -31.88
C ALA A 161 31.77 11.15 -30.91
N LEU A 162 30.78 10.54 -30.26
CA LEU A 162 29.92 11.17 -29.27
C LEU A 162 29.91 10.34 -27.99
N ASP A 163 29.83 10.98 -26.84
CA ASP A 163 29.74 10.33 -25.54
C ASP A 163 28.30 10.36 -25.04
N PHE A 164 27.78 9.23 -24.57
CA PHE A 164 26.40 9.06 -24.11
C PHE A 164 26.35 8.58 -22.66
N ASN A 165 25.34 9.03 -21.93
CA ASN A 165 25.05 8.57 -20.57
C ASN A 165 23.55 8.67 -20.26
N LEU A 166 23.11 8.01 -19.19
CA LEU A 166 21.75 7.96 -18.67
C LEU A 166 20.70 7.86 -19.79
N ILE A 167 20.76 6.74 -20.51
CA ILE A 167 19.89 6.42 -21.64
C ILE A 167 18.68 5.66 -21.12
N SER A 168 17.49 6.21 -21.27
CA SER A 168 16.28 5.69 -20.64
C SER A 168 15.15 5.51 -21.65
N LEU A 169 14.32 4.50 -21.42
CA LEU A 169 13.07 4.27 -22.12
C LEU A 169 12.06 3.61 -21.17
N PHE A 170 10.92 4.28 -20.95
CA PHE A 170 9.82 3.78 -20.15
C PHE A 170 8.59 3.50 -21.03
N PRO A 171 7.86 2.40 -20.80
CA PRO A 171 6.49 2.23 -21.27
C PRO A 171 5.54 3.09 -20.40
N PRO A 172 4.23 3.10 -20.66
CA PRO A 172 3.27 3.62 -19.69
C PRO A 172 3.42 2.89 -18.35
N THR A 173 3.59 3.66 -17.28
CA THR A 173 3.77 3.15 -15.91
C THR A 173 2.44 3.06 -15.17
N TYR A 174 2.40 2.25 -14.11
CA TYR A 174 1.24 2.17 -13.24
C TYR A 174 0.88 3.56 -12.72
N LYS A 175 -0.41 3.93 -12.83
CA LYS A 175 -0.95 5.27 -12.50
C LYS A 175 -0.24 6.45 -13.17
N ASN A 176 0.51 6.22 -14.26
CA ASN A 176 1.28 7.23 -14.99
C ASN A 176 2.33 7.96 -14.13
N ARG A 177 2.92 7.28 -13.14
CA ARG A 177 4.02 7.83 -12.35
C ARG A 177 5.28 7.97 -13.20
N GLU A 178 5.87 9.16 -13.25
CA GLU A 178 7.23 9.32 -13.78
C GLU A 178 8.20 8.48 -12.94
N ASN A 179 9.20 7.85 -13.58
CA ASN A 179 10.12 6.94 -12.91
C ASN A 179 9.40 5.77 -12.18
N GLY A 180 8.21 5.41 -12.67
CA GLY A 180 7.29 4.52 -11.96
C GLY A 180 7.46 3.03 -12.27
N MET A 181 6.41 2.28 -11.92
CA MET A 181 6.43 0.82 -11.89
C MET A 181 5.74 0.21 -13.10
N ARG A 182 6.14 -1.03 -13.40
CA ARG A 182 5.60 -1.86 -14.47
C ARG A 182 4.14 -2.21 -14.16
N ALA A 183 3.24 -1.92 -15.09
CA ALA A 183 1.81 -1.90 -14.82
C ALA A 183 1.20 -3.28 -14.56
N ASP A 184 1.58 -4.30 -15.33
CA ASP A 184 1.16 -5.70 -15.20
C ASP A 184 1.49 -6.28 -13.82
N LEU A 185 2.72 -6.10 -13.33
CA LEU A 185 3.14 -6.58 -12.01
C LEU A 185 2.41 -5.84 -10.89
N MET A 186 2.24 -4.52 -11.01
CA MET A 186 1.44 -3.74 -10.06
C MET A 186 -0.04 -4.14 -10.05
N GLU A 187 -0.61 -4.51 -11.19
CA GLU A 187 -1.98 -5.01 -11.30
C GLU A 187 -2.14 -6.39 -10.65
N ALA A 188 -1.16 -7.29 -10.83
CA ALA A 188 -1.11 -8.56 -10.11
C ALA A 188 -1.08 -8.35 -8.59
N LEU A 189 -0.23 -7.44 -8.11
CA LEU A 189 -0.16 -7.13 -6.68
C LEU A 189 -1.43 -6.46 -6.15
N ALA A 190 -2.05 -5.57 -6.94
CA ALA A 190 -3.34 -4.97 -6.60
C ALA A 190 -4.44 -6.04 -6.42
N ALA A 191 -4.38 -7.14 -7.18
CA ALA A 191 -5.35 -8.23 -7.12
C ALA A 191 -5.23 -9.12 -5.87
N LEU A 192 -4.13 -9.00 -5.10
CA LEU A 192 -3.97 -9.62 -3.78
C LEU A 192 -4.71 -8.85 -2.68
N LYS A 193 -5.20 -7.64 -2.98
CA LYS A 193 -5.85 -6.77 -2.00
C LYS A 193 -7.37 -6.93 -1.99
N PRO A 194 -7.99 -6.98 -0.80
CA PRO A 194 -9.43 -7.03 -0.68
C PRO A 194 -10.10 -5.84 -1.36
N VAL A 195 -11.19 -6.12 -2.08
CA VAL A 195 -11.99 -5.12 -2.81
C VAL A 195 -13.11 -4.61 -1.90
N GLY A 196 -13.01 -3.34 -1.48
CA GLY A 196 -14.03 -2.63 -0.70
C GLY A 196 -13.76 -2.60 0.81
N GLY A 197 -13.86 -1.40 1.40
CA GLY A 197 -13.68 -1.13 2.84
C GLY A 197 -12.45 -0.26 3.15
N VAL A 198 -12.55 0.56 4.20
CA VAL A 198 -11.53 1.55 4.64
C VAL A 198 -10.42 0.90 5.48
N LEU A 199 -10.62 -0.33 6.01
CA LEU A 199 -9.78 -0.91 7.07
C LEU A 199 -9.04 -2.21 6.69
N LYS A 200 -8.95 -2.56 5.42
CA LYS A 200 -8.19 -3.76 5.00
C LYS A 200 -6.86 -3.37 4.36
N THR A 201 -5.91 -3.01 5.21
CA THR A 201 -4.58 -2.56 4.79
C THR A 201 -3.64 -3.77 4.61
N SER A 202 -3.09 -3.96 3.41
CA SER A 202 -1.91 -4.82 3.18
C SER A 202 -0.66 -3.97 3.39
N PHE A 203 0.48 -4.59 3.70
CA PHE A 203 1.74 -3.86 3.88
C PHE A 203 2.78 -4.26 2.84
N LEU A 204 3.75 -3.38 2.61
CA LEU A 204 4.97 -3.65 1.85
C LEU A 204 6.17 -3.50 2.79
N ARG A 205 6.82 -4.61 3.14
CA ARG A 205 8.14 -4.63 3.82
C ARG A 205 9.21 -4.30 2.80
N MET A 206 9.98 -3.23 3.02
CA MET A 206 10.92 -2.65 2.06
C MET A 206 12.01 -1.81 2.77
N PRO A 207 13.16 -1.52 2.15
CA PRO A 207 13.69 -2.11 0.91
C PRO A 207 14.33 -3.49 1.15
N GLY A 208 13.95 -4.11 2.28
CA GLY A 208 14.66 -5.06 3.13
C GLY A 208 15.33 -6.27 2.51
N GLY A 209 15.27 -7.35 3.28
CA GLY A 209 16.11 -8.51 3.10
C GLY A 209 17.59 -8.17 3.10
N ASN A 210 18.36 -9.06 2.51
CA ASN A 210 19.80 -8.94 2.40
C ASN A 210 20.23 -7.67 1.63
N ASN A 211 19.42 -7.22 0.66
CA ASN A 211 19.77 -6.07 -0.17
C ASN A 211 19.76 -4.73 0.61
N LEU A 212 19.16 -4.68 1.81
CA LEU A 212 19.34 -3.59 2.77
C LEU A 212 20.76 -3.57 3.36
N GLU A 213 21.24 -4.73 3.80
CA GLU A 213 22.47 -4.92 4.60
C GLU A 213 23.73 -4.62 3.79
N GLY A 214 23.76 -5.12 2.55
CA GLY A 214 24.92 -5.05 1.66
C GLY A 214 26.02 -6.05 2.00
N ASP A 215 26.85 -6.36 1.00
CA ASP A 215 28.04 -7.21 1.19
C ASP A 215 29.06 -6.61 2.16
N HIS A 216 29.13 -5.27 2.18
CA HIS A 216 30.01 -4.45 2.99
C HIS A 216 29.23 -3.24 3.54
N ILE A 217 29.66 -2.68 4.67
CA ILE A 217 29.09 -1.44 5.24
C ILE A 217 29.01 -0.30 4.19
N ALA A 218 30.00 -0.22 3.30
CA ALA A 218 30.07 0.81 2.25
C ALA A 218 29.06 0.59 1.11
N THR A 219 28.61 -0.65 0.90
CA THR A 219 27.67 -1.05 -0.16
C THR A 219 26.26 -1.34 0.37
N ARG A 220 25.99 -1.03 1.65
CA ARG A 220 24.62 -1.04 2.19
C ARG A 220 23.69 -0.16 1.37
N TRP A 221 22.40 -0.40 1.49
CA TRP A 221 21.39 0.50 0.96
C TRP A 221 21.39 1.83 1.72
N LYS A 222 21.34 2.95 0.99
CA LYS A 222 21.41 4.32 1.53
C LYS A 222 20.30 5.18 0.95
N TRP A 223 19.24 5.40 1.73
CA TRP A 223 18.03 6.09 1.28
C TRP A 223 18.29 7.40 0.53
N ASN A 224 19.23 8.21 1.02
CA ASN A 224 19.56 9.53 0.50
C ASN A 224 20.28 9.49 -0.86
N GLU A 225 20.86 8.35 -1.24
CA GLU A 225 21.47 8.13 -2.57
C GLU A 225 20.44 7.60 -3.58
N THR A 226 19.21 7.31 -3.13
CA THR A 226 18.12 6.79 -3.97
C THR A 226 17.04 7.81 -4.29
N ILE A 227 17.18 9.06 -3.85
CA ILE A 227 16.19 10.13 -4.04
C ILE A 227 16.68 11.21 -5.00
N GLY A 228 15.77 12.06 -5.46
CA GLY A 228 16.12 13.17 -6.35
C GLY A 228 16.41 12.71 -7.80
N PRO A 229 17.08 13.55 -8.60
CA PRO A 229 17.33 13.29 -10.01
C PRO A 229 18.16 12.03 -10.24
N LEU A 230 17.83 11.25 -11.28
CA LEU A 230 18.57 10.04 -11.64
C LEU A 230 20.04 10.29 -11.99
N VAL A 231 20.39 11.50 -12.44
CA VAL A 231 21.79 11.88 -12.68
C VAL A 231 22.62 11.87 -11.40
N ASP A 232 22.01 12.00 -10.22
CA ASP A 232 22.70 12.06 -8.94
C ASP A 232 22.69 10.71 -8.19
N ARG A 233 22.07 9.67 -8.77
CA ARG A 233 21.98 8.33 -8.18
C ARG A 233 23.12 7.45 -8.71
N ALA A 234 24.11 7.19 -7.86
CA ALA A 234 25.28 6.39 -8.25
C ALA A 234 24.95 4.90 -8.45
N GLY A 235 23.84 4.44 -7.86
CA GLY A 235 23.56 3.02 -7.72
C GLY A 235 24.46 2.41 -6.64
N HIS A 236 24.19 1.16 -6.31
CA HIS A 236 25.03 0.41 -5.39
C HIS A 236 25.15 -1.05 -5.80
N ARG A 237 26.13 -1.71 -5.18
CA ARG A 237 26.30 -3.16 -5.29
C ARG A 237 25.23 -3.82 -4.42
N GLY A 238 24.29 -4.52 -5.04
CA GLY A 238 23.35 -5.37 -4.33
C GLY A 238 24.01 -6.65 -3.82
N THR A 239 23.26 -7.45 -3.05
CA THR A 239 23.72 -8.72 -2.46
C THR A 239 23.42 -9.95 -3.32
N TRP A 240 22.73 -9.76 -4.44
CA TRP A 240 22.24 -10.83 -5.31
C TRP A 240 22.99 -10.95 -6.63
N GLY A 241 24.28 -10.60 -6.65
CA GLY A 241 25.11 -10.86 -7.82
C GLY A 241 24.97 -9.85 -8.97
N TYR A 242 24.30 -8.72 -8.75
CA TYR A 242 24.22 -7.62 -9.72
C TYR A 242 24.24 -6.22 -9.07
N GLN A 243 24.47 -5.21 -9.92
CA GLN A 243 24.44 -3.79 -9.57
C GLN A 243 23.00 -3.27 -9.61
N ASN A 244 22.54 -2.58 -8.57
CA ASN A 244 21.29 -1.84 -8.58
C ASN A 244 21.53 -0.39 -9.07
N THR A 245 20.59 0.12 -9.85
CA THR A 245 20.62 1.47 -10.41
C THR A 245 20.17 2.54 -9.41
N ASP A 246 19.48 2.12 -8.34
CA ASP A 246 18.72 2.99 -7.43
C ASP A 246 17.68 3.87 -8.13
N GLY A 247 17.25 3.47 -9.33
CA GLY A 247 16.11 4.06 -10.02
C GLY A 247 14.80 3.81 -9.29
N LEU A 248 14.65 2.62 -8.70
CA LEU A 248 13.62 2.29 -7.71
C LEU A 248 14.16 2.63 -6.31
N GLY A 249 13.94 3.88 -5.90
CA GLY A 249 14.40 4.39 -4.61
C GLY A 249 13.29 4.55 -3.57
N LEU A 250 13.62 5.17 -2.44
CA LEU A 250 12.70 5.37 -1.32
C LEU A 250 11.37 6.02 -1.74
N VAL A 251 11.43 7.07 -2.56
CA VAL A 251 10.23 7.78 -3.04
C VAL A 251 9.38 6.89 -3.94
N GLU A 252 10.01 6.09 -4.80
CA GLU A 252 9.29 5.15 -5.66
C GLU A 252 8.61 4.07 -4.80
N TYR A 253 9.27 3.50 -3.78
CA TYR A 253 8.62 2.59 -2.83
C TYR A 253 7.42 3.21 -2.10
N LEU A 254 7.52 4.46 -1.65
CA LEU A 254 6.40 5.14 -0.98
C LEU A 254 5.23 5.43 -1.94
N ASN A 255 5.54 5.74 -3.20
CA ASN A 255 4.53 5.84 -4.27
C ASN A 255 3.87 4.49 -4.57
N TRP A 256 4.62 3.37 -4.52
CA TRP A 256 4.04 2.01 -4.61
C TRP A 256 2.97 1.84 -3.55
N CYS A 257 3.33 2.07 -2.28
CA CYS A 257 2.43 1.94 -1.16
C CYS A 257 1.21 2.84 -1.31
N THR A 258 1.42 4.09 -1.73
CA THR A 258 0.33 5.04 -1.99
C THR A 258 -0.63 4.55 -3.08
N ASP A 259 -0.08 4.13 -4.21
CA ASP A 259 -0.87 3.77 -5.40
C ASP A 259 -1.67 2.48 -5.20
N LEU A 260 -1.17 1.56 -4.35
CA LEU A 260 -1.88 0.36 -3.95
C LEU A 260 -2.65 0.50 -2.62
N ASN A 261 -2.62 1.65 -1.95
CA ASN A 261 -3.17 1.85 -0.61
C ASN A 261 -2.69 0.75 0.37
N MET A 262 -1.37 0.67 0.53
CA MET A 262 -0.65 -0.25 1.40
C MET A 262 0.08 0.51 2.50
N GLU A 263 0.24 -0.13 3.64
CA GLU A 263 1.08 0.36 4.72
C GLU A 263 2.57 0.16 4.36
N PRO A 264 3.40 1.20 4.37
CA PRO A 264 4.83 1.03 4.27
C PRO A 264 5.37 0.45 5.60
N LEU A 265 6.03 -0.71 5.52
CA LEU A 265 6.83 -1.25 6.60
C LEU A 265 8.29 -1.03 6.24
N LEU A 266 8.88 0.01 6.82
CA LEU A 266 10.22 0.48 6.46
C LEU A 266 11.29 -0.24 7.28
N ALA A 267 12.22 -0.93 6.63
CA ALA A 267 13.41 -1.44 7.26
C ALA A 267 14.55 -0.41 7.15
N VAL A 268 15.21 -0.09 8.27
CA VAL A 268 16.37 0.81 8.32
C VAL A 268 17.64 0.01 8.61
N TRP A 269 18.76 0.41 7.99
CA TRP A 269 20.03 -0.31 8.18
C TRP A 269 20.57 -0.13 9.60
N ALA A 270 20.96 -1.23 10.25
CA ALA A 270 21.21 -1.26 11.70
C ALA A 270 22.65 -1.61 12.11
N GLY A 271 23.64 -1.40 11.25
CA GLY A 271 25.04 -1.63 11.62
C GLY A 271 25.60 -3.03 11.27
N LEU A 272 24.93 -3.79 10.40
CA LEU A 272 25.34 -5.13 9.97
C LEU A 272 25.47 -5.18 8.43
N SER A 273 26.59 -5.70 7.96
CA SER A 273 26.77 -6.21 6.58
C SER A 273 27.24 -7.65 6.64
N PHE A 274 27.25 -8.35 5.51
CA PHE A 274 27.63 -9.78 5.47
C PHE A 274 29.01 -10.08 6.05
N ASP A 275 29.94 -9.13 5.96
CA ASP A 275 31.33 -9.30 6.38
C ASP A 275 31.72 -8.51 7.64
N ALA A 276 30.85 -7.64 8.16
CA ALA A 276 31.22 -6.69 9.20
C ALA A 276 30.06 -6.24 10.07
N VAL A 277 30.41 -5.87 11.31
CA VAL A 277 29.53 -5.26 12.31
C VAL A 277 30.13 -3.91 12.68
N VAL A 278 29.32 -2.86 12.69
CA VAL A 278 29.74 -1.52 13.12
C VAL A 278 29.99 -1.52 14.65
N PRO A 279 31.17 -1.09 15.13
CA PRO A 279 31.45 -0.93 16.55
C PRO A 279 30.49 0.06 17.24
N GLU A 280 30.23 -0.14 18.53
CA GLU A 280 29.27 0.68 19.30
C GLU A 280 29.59 2.19 19.23
N GLU A 281 30.88 2.54 19.32
CA GLU A 281 31.37 3.92 19.29
C GLU A 281 31.21 4.62 17.92
N GLU A 282 31.01 3.85 16.85
CA GLU A 282 30.80 4.35 15.48
C GLU A 282 29.33 4.28 15.06
N LEU A 283 28.45 3.67 15.86
CA LEU A 283 27.06 3.41 15.48
C LEU A 283 26.22 4.69 15.35
N GLN A 284 26.58 5.73 16.09
CA GLN A 284 25.80 6.97 16.23
C GLN A 284 25.41 7.54 14.86
N ILE A 285 26.36 7.67 13.92
CA ILE A 285 26.10 8.25 12.59
C ILE A 285 25.00 7.52 11.80
N TYR A 286 24.82 6.21 12.03
CA TYR A 286 23.82 5.40 11.35
C TYR A 286 22.45 5.50 12.04
N ILE A 287 22.43 5.74 13.35
CA ILE A 287 21.22 6.10 14.10
C ILE A 287 20.69 7.45 13.59
N GLU A 288 21.57 8.44 13.43
CA GLU A 288 21.20 9.71 12.79
C GLU A 288 20.70 9.50 11.36
N ASP A 289 21.32 8.63 10.58
CA ASP A 289 20.91 8.36 9.19
C ASP A 289 19.45 7.84 9.13
N ALA A 290 19.09 6.89 10.01
CA ALA A 290 17.72 6.40 10.14
C ALA A 290 16.73 7.48 10.61
N LEU A 291 17.13 8.35 11.55
CA LEU A 291 16.29 9.48 11.98
C LEU A 291 16.09 10.51 10.85
N ASN A 292 17.12 10.76 10.05
CA ASN A 292 17.07 11.64 8.89
C ASN A 292 16.17 11.07 7.79
N GLU A 293 16.20 9.75 7.59
CA GLU A 293 15.28 9.05 6.70
C GLU A 293 13.82 9.23 7.16
N LEU A 294 13.54 8.99 8.44
CA LEU A 294 12.21 9.22 8.99
C LEU A 294 11.76 10.69 8.91
N GLU A 295 12.66 11.64 9.14
CA GLU A 295 12.36 13.07 9.00
C GLU A 295 12.09 13.44 7.53
N PHE A 296 12.82 12.84 6.59
CA PHE A 296 12.53 13.00 5.16
C PHE A 296 11.13 12.52 4.83
N ILE A 297 10.70 11.36 5.36
CA ILE A 297 9.41 10.75 5.04
C ILE A 297 8.25 11.49 5.72
N MET A 298 8.36 11.76 7.02
CA MET A 298 7.24 12.21 7.87
C MET A 298 7.36 13.66 8.36
N GLY A 299 8.53 14.29 8.24
CA GLY A 299 8.77 15.65 8.74
C GLY A 299 7.97 16.72 7.99
N SER A 300 7.69 17.83 8.66
CA SER A 300 7.09 19.00 7.99
C SER A 300 8.10 19.66 7.05
N THR A 301 7.62 20.49 6.13
CA THR A 301 8.50 21.22 5.20
C THR A 301 9.42 22.24 5.87
N ASP A 302 9.26 22.48 7.17
CA ASP A 302 10.11 23.38 7.96
C ASP A 302 11.34 22.67 8.56
N THR A 303 11.38 21.34 8.54
CA THR A 303 12.53 20.56 8.98
C THR A 303 13.54 20.38 7.83
N LYS A 304 14.79 20.03 8.14
CA LYS A 304 15.85 19.94 7.12
C LYS A 304 15.50 18.92 6.04
N TYR A 305 15.08 17.72 6.46
CA TYR A 305 14.82 16.63 5.54
C TYR A 305 13.39 16.64 4.99
N GLY A 306 12.43 17.22 5.71
CA GLY A 306 11.10 17.50 5.14
C GLY A 306 11.15 18.60 4.06
N ALA A 307 12.00 19.62 4.23
CA ALA A 307 12.31 20.59 3.18
C ALA A 307 13.01 19.95 1.97
N LEU A 308 13.92 19.00 2.20
CA LEU A 308 14.55 18.23 1.12
C LEU A 308 13.50 17.45 0.32
N ARG A 309 12.60 16.72 1.01
CA ARG A 309 11.46 16.01 0.38
C ARG A 309 10.61 16.95 -0.47
N ALA A 310 10.25 18.11 0.08
CA ALA A 310 9.48 19.13 -0.65
C ALA A 310 10.22 19.67 -1.88
N SER A 311 11.53 19.91 -1.77
CA SER A 311 12.35 20.48 -2.85
C SER A 311 12.45 19.58 -4.08
N ILE A 312 12.32 18.27 -3.90
CA ILE A 312 12.32 17.29 -4.99
C ILE A 312 10.92 16.90 -5.46
N GLY A 313 9.89 17.69 -5.08
CA GLY A 313 8.53 17.58 -5.62
C GLY A 313 7.49 16.93 -4.71
N TYR A 314 7.82 16.61 -3.46
CA TYR A 314 6.94 15.88 -2.55
C TYR A 314 6.72 16.64 -1.23
N PRO A 315 5.92 17.73 -1.23
CA PRO A 315 5.74 18.56 -0.04
C PRO A 315 4.96 17.86 1.08
N GLU A 316 4.00 17.01 0.72
CA GLU A 316 3.21 16.26 1.70
C GLU A 316 4.01 15.10 2.30
N PRO A 317 4.00 14.94 3.64
CA PRO A 317 4.64 13.80 4.28
C PRO A 317 3.87 12.50 4.00
N TRP A 318 4.60 11.39 3.95
CA TRP A 318 4.00 10.06 4.11
C TRP A 318 3.92 9.70 5.59
N GLN A 319 3.19 8.63 5.91
CA GLN A 319 3.14 8.07 7.26
C GLN A 319 3.88 6.74 7.28
N ILE A 320 4.73 6.54 8.30
CA ILE A 320 5.28 5.24 8.67
C ILE A 320 4.62 4.84 10.00
N ASN A 321 3.88 3.72 10.03
CA ASN A 321 3.38 3.16 11.29
C ASN A 321 4.20 1.97 11.78
N TYR A 322 4.96 1.33 10.88
CA TYR A 322 5.78 0.15 11.18
C TYR A 322 7.19 0.36 10.66
N LEU A 323 8.17 0.18 11.54
CA LEU A 323 9.58 0.29 11.21
C LEU A 323 10.34 -0.92 11.75
N GLU A 324 11.12 -1.56 10.90
CA GLU A 324 12.04 -2.63 11.27
C GLU A 324 13.46 -2.08 11.40
N ILE A 325 14.17 -2.46 12.46
CA ILE A 325 15.57 -2.07 12.69
C ILE A 325 16.45 -3.24 12.26
N GLY A 326 17.09 -3.13 11.09
CA GLY A 326 17.95 -4.16 10.51
C GLY A 326 17.19 -5.21 9.72
N ASN A 327 17.88 -6.31 9.41
CA ASN A 327 17.35 -7.50 8.74
C ASN A 327 18.16 -8.70 9.25
N GLU A 328 17.49 -9.80 9.58
CA GLU A 328 18.10 -11.09 9.97
C GLU A 328 19.34 -10.98 10.88
N ASP A 329 19.33 -10.10 11.89
CA ASP A 329 20.53 -9.80 12.70
C ASP A 329 21.02 -10.99 13.56
N LEU A 330 20.35 -12.13 13.49
CA LEU A 330 20.81 -13.42 14.01
C LEU A 330 21.89 -14.08 13.14
N LEU A 331 22.01 -13.67 11.87
CA LEU A 331 23.00 -14.14 10.91
C LEU A 331 24.30 -13.33 10.98
N TYR A 332 25.29 -13.73 10.19
CA TYR A 332 26.57 -13.03 10.00
C TYR A 332 27.32 -12.63 11.30
N ASN A 333 27.12 -13.40 12.38
CA ASN A 333 27.61 -13.09 13.75
C ASN A 333 27.07 -11.77 14.34
N GLY A 334 25.95 -11.26 13.82
CA GLY A 334 25.33 -10.01 14.21
C GLY A 334 24.62 -10.05 15.57
N PHE A 335 24.22 -11.24 16.05
CA PHE A 335 23.30 -11.34 17.20
C PHE A 335 23.87 -10.71 18.48
N ALA A 336 25.15 -10.96 18.75
CA ALA A 336 25.79 -10.48 19.97
C ALA A 336 25.80 -8.94 20.03
N SER A 337 26.14 -8.26 18.93
CA SER A 337 26.11 -6.79 18.85
C SER A 337 24.69 -6.23 18.77
N TYR A 338 23.77 -6.95 18.10
CA TYR A 338 22.37 -6.55 17.97
C TYR A 338 21.70 -6.43 19.34
N SER A 339 21.81 -7.50 20.13
CA SER A 339 21.22 -7.60 21.46
C SER A 339 21.89 -6.65 22.47
N SER A 340 23.22 -6.50 22.40
CA SER A 340 23.96 -5.71 23.38
C SER A 340 23.85 -4.19 23.20
N TYR A 341 23.95 -3.68 21.97
CA TYR A 341 23.95 -2.23 21.74
C TYR A 341 23.23 -1.76 20.48
N ARG A 342 23.26 -2.48 19.34
CA ARG A 342 22.71 -1.92 18.09
C ARG A 342 21.20 -1.69 18.18
N PHE A 343 20.43 -2.74 18.47
CA PHE A 343 18.98 -2.58 18.61
C PHE A 343 18.58 -1.62 19.74
N PRO A 344 19.11 -1.74 20.99
CA PRO A 344 18.76 -0.82 22.07
C PRO A 344 19.01 0.66 21.77
N LEU A 345 20.14 0.98 21.10
CA LEU A 345 20.49 2.36 20.77
C LEU A 345 19.60 2.94 19.67
N PHE A 346 19.36 2.20 18.58
CA PHE A 346 18.41 2.60 17.54
C PHE A 346 16.99 2.73 18.10
N PHE A 347 16.52 1.73 18.84
CA PHE A 347 15.19 1.72 19.44
C PHE A 347 14.98 2.95 20.31
N LYS A 348 15.92 3.24 21.23
CA LYS A 348 15.83 4.38 22.14
C LYS A 348 15.75 5.70 21.39
N ALA A 349 16.59 5.89 20.37
CA ALA A 349 16.63 7.12 19.58
C ALA A 349 15.34 7.32 18.77
N ILE A 350 14.90 6.27 18.06
CA ILE A 350 13.68 6.33 17.22
C ILE A 350 12.44 6.49 18.09
N ARG A 351 12.31 5.75 19.21
CA ARG A 351 11.17 5.87 20.12
C ARG A 351 11.07 7.26 20.74
N ALA A 352 12.20 7.90 21.02
CA ALA A 352 12.23 9.26 21.55
C ALA A 352 11.74 10.30 20.54
N ALA A 353 12.10 10.15 19.25
CA ALA A 353 11.68 11.06 18.19
C ALA A 353 10.27 10.78 17.65
N TYR A 354 9.88 9.50 17.58
CA TYR A 354 8.67 9.01 16.93
C TYR A 354 7.95 7.98 17.82
N PRO A 355 7.31 8.42 18.92
CA PRO A 355 6.78 7.52 19.95
C PRO A 355 5.65 6.59 19.48
N ASN A 356 4.96 6.94 18.39
CA ASN A 356 3.77 6.23 17.90
C ASN A 356 4.08 5.14 16.86
N ILE A 357 5.34 4.98 16.43
CA ILE A 357 5.71 3.92 15.49
C ILE A 357 5.78 2.57 16.21
N THR A 358 5.27 1.52 15.56
CA THR A 358 5.55 0.14 15.96
C THR A 358 6.95 -0.22 15.48
N ILE A 359 7.90 -0.29 16.41
CA ILE A 359 9.27 -0.71 16.11
C ILE A 359 9.34 -2.23 16.17
N ILE A 360 9.91 -2.84 15.14
CA ILE A 360 10.09 -4.28 14.96
C ILE A 360 11.59 -4.56 15.00
N ALA A 361 12.03 -5.49 15.84
CA ALA A 361 13.38 -6.03 15.73
C ALA A 361 13.43 -7.10 14.63
N SER A 362 14.55 -7.24 13.93
CA SER A 362 14.76 -8.15 12.80
C SER A 362 14.88 -9.64 13.18
N THR A 363 14.49 -9.99 14.40
CA THR A 363 14.47 -11.36 14.92
C THR A 363 13.50 -11.43 16.10
N THR A 364 13.00 -12.63 16.45
CA THR A 364 12.28 -12.90 17.71
C THR A 364 13.19 -13.41 18.84
N ALA A 365 14.51 -13.44 18.64
CA ALA A 365 15.48 -13.96 19.61
C ALA A 365 16.03 -12.92 20.61
N VAL A 366 15.81 -11.62 20.38
CA VAL A 366 16.31 -10.55 21.27
C VAL A 366 15.48 -10.49 22.55
N VAL A 367 15.96 -11.16 23.59
CA VAL A 367 15.26 -11.19 24.88
C VAL A 367 15.78 -10.06 25.80
N PRO A 368 14.89 -9.21 26.36
CA PRO A 368 13.47 -9.43 26.35
C PRO A 368 12.73 -8.25 25.66
N PHE A 369 12.13 -8.53 24.49
CA PHE A 369 11.11 -7.69 23.83
C PHE A 369 10.10 -7.06 24.80
N ASN A 370 9.86 -7.77 25.92
CA ASN A 370 8.92 -7.48 26.98
C ASN A 370 9.15 -6.18 27.78
N GLU A 371 10.38 -5.66 27.85
CA GLU A 371 10.70 -4.50 28.70
C GLU A 371 10.69 -3.19 27.90
N VAL A 372 10.82 -3.28 26.57
CA VAL A 372 10.96 -2.11 25.70
C VAL A 372 9.73 -1.78 24.87
N GLY A 373 8.81 -2.74 24.65
CA GLY A 373 7.60 -2.51 23.85
C GLY A 373 7.88 -2.48 22.34
N ALA A 374 8.62 -3.48 21.86
CA ALA A 374 8.89 -3.72 20.44
C ALA A 374 8.18 -4.99 19.96
N ALA A 375 7.97 -5.08 18.64
CA ALA A 375 7.62 -6.32 17.95
C ALA A 375 8.88 -7.07 17.50
N GLY A 376 8.75 -8.33 17.08
CA GLY A 376 9.83 -9.12 16.49
C GLY A 376 9.47 -9.66 15.11
N ASP A 377 10.45 -9.74 14.21
CA ASP A 377 10.32 -10.39 12.90
C ASP A 377 10.74 -11.86 12.97
N TYR A 378 9.91 -12.73 12.41
CA TYR A 378 10.12 -14.17 12.32
C TYR A 378 10.16 -14.63 10.86
N HIS A 379 11.25 -15.27 10.47
CA HIS A 379 11.44 -15.79 9.12
C HIS A 379 11.42 -17.32 9.14
N GLU A 380 10.77 -17.93 8.14
CA GLU A 380 10.76 -19.39 8.01
C GLU A 380 10.71 -19.88 6.56
N TYR A 381 11.80 -20.54 6.15
CA TYR A 381 11.90 -21.25 4.88
C TYR A 381 12.06 -22.74 5.14
N THR A 382 11.12 -23.56 4.67
CA THR A 382 11.09 -24.98 5.07
C THR A 382 10.41 -25.90 4.03
N ARG A 383 10.02 -27.10 4.48
CA ARG A 383 9.35 -28.17 3.73
C ARG A 383 7.86 -28.29 4.13
N PRO A 384 6.99 -28.82 3.25
CA PRO A 384 5.54 -28.84 3.48
C PRO A 384 5.10 -29.41 4.84
N ASP A 385 5.60 -30.57 5.23
CA ASP A 385 5.20 -31.24 6.48
C ASP A 385 5.58 -30.42 7.71
N THR A 386 6.65 -29.64 7.63
CA THR A 386 7.10 -28.77 8.73
C THR A 386 6.14 -27.60 8.94
N PHE A 387 5.70 -26.92 7.88
CA PHE A 387 4.66 -25.88 8.00
C PHE A 387 3.35 -26.43 8.59
N VAL A 388 2.93 -27.62 8.17
CA VAL A 388 1.74 -28.26 8.74
C VAL A 388 1.93 -28.56 10.22
N SER A 389 3.11 -29.04 10.62
CA SER A 389 3.43 -29.27 12.04
C SER A 389 3.50 -27.99 12.88
N LYS A 390 3.69 -26.83 12.24
CA LYS A 390 3.73 -25.50 12.85
C LYS A 390 2.37 -24.80 12.90
N PHE A 391 1.27 -25.47 12.56
CA PHE A 391 -0.08 -24.91 12.64
C PHE A 391 -0.43 -24.26 14.00
N GLY A 392 0.03 -24.85 15.10
CA GLY A 392 -0.19 -24.33 16.46
C GLY A 392 1.01 -23.59 17.04
N PHE A 393 1.99 -23.22 16.21
CA PHE A 393 3.27 -22.65 16.69
C PHE A 393 3.08 -21.35 17.47
N PHE A 394 2.15 -20.51 17.05
CA PHE A 394 1.89 -19.21 17.67
C PHE A 394 0.85 -19.25 18.80
N ASP A 395 0.18 -20.38 19.05
CA ASP A 395 -0.94 -20.45 20.01
C ASP A 395 -0.56 -20.10 21.47
N ASN A 396 0.74 -20.19 21.81
CA ASN A 396 1.27 -19.87 23.13
C ASN A 396 2.06 -18.55 23.17
N TYR A 397 2.09 -17.80 22.06
CA TYR A 397 2.64 -16.44 22.06
C TYR A 397 1.67 -15.49 22.75
N THR A 398 2.17 -14.35 23.24
CA THR A 398 1.37 -13.38 24.00
C THR A 398 1.22 -12.07 23.22
N SER A 399 0.08 -11.40 23.38
CA SER A 399 -0.17 -10.05 22.83
C SER A 399 0.69 -8.95 23.42
N GLU A 400 1.45 -9.25 24.47
CA GLU A 400 2.50 -8.37 24.95
C GLU A 400 3.63 -8.20 23.93
N HIS A 401 3.80 -9.14 22.99
CA HIS A 401 4.90 -9.17 22.01
C HIS A 401 4.39 -9.45 20.60
N PRO A 402 4.00 -8.41 19.86
CA PRO A 402 3.53 -8.59 18.50
C PRO A 402 4.64 -9.17 17.60
N VAL A 403 4.29 -10.09 16.71
CA VAL A 403 5.21 -10.75 15.78
C VAL A 403 4.80 -10.45 14.35
N LEU A 404 5.76 -9.98 13.56
CA LEU A 404 5.69 -9.99 12.12
C LEU A 404 6.25 -11.33 11.63
N VAL A 405 5.56 -12.01 10.71
CA VAL A 405 6.17 -13.08 9.92
C VAL A 405 6.65 -12.47 8.60
N GLY A 406 7.80 -11.81 8.63
CA GLY A 406 8.30 -10.96 7.54
C GLY A 406 8.64 -11.75 6.29
N GLU A 407 9.04 -13.01 6.46
CA GLU A 407 9.40 -13.91 5.36
C GLU A 407 8.94 -15.34 5.64
N TYR A 408 8.21 -15.92 4.68
CA TYR A 408 7.95 -17.36 4.69
C TYR A 408 7.81 -17.93 3.27
N ALA A 409 8.30 -19.14 3.06
CA ALA A 409 8.01 -19.93 1.86
C ALA A 409 8.38 -21.41 2.05
N ILE A 410 7.69 -22.27 1.30
CA ILE A 410 8.14 -23.64 1.08
C ILE A 410 9.15 -23.65 -0.08
N ILE A 411 10.39 -24.05 0.24
CA ILE A 411 11.51 -23.99 -0.72
C ILE A 411 11.96 -25.35 -1.21
N GLN A 412 11.59 -26.43 -0.51
CA GLN A 412 12.01 -27.80 -0.81
C GLN A 412 10.85 -28.80 -0.67
N PRO A 413 10.82 -29.90 -1.46
CA PRO A 413 9.85 -30.98 -1.26
C PRO A 413 10.05 -31.67 0.09
N ASN A 414 9.05 -32.45 0.53
CA ASN A 414 9.23 -33.29 1.73
C ASN A 414 10.35 -34.31 1.52
N ASP A 415 11.09 -34.59 2.58
CA ASP A 415 12.11 -35.62 2.64
C ASP A 415 11.84 -36.52 3.85
N VAL A 416 11.95 -37.84 3.67
CA VAL A 416 11.71 -38.81 4.75
C VAL A 416 12.83 -38.83 5.81
N SER A 417 14.01 -38.32 5.47
CA SER A 417 15.20 -38.28 6.30
C SER A 417 15.44 -36.91 6.96
N GLU A 418 14.89 -35.85 6.38
CA GLU A 418 15.11 -34.47 6.82
C GLU A 418 13.80 -33.74 7.00
N ARG A 419 13.53 -33.27 8.23
CA ARG A 419 12.31 -32.52 8.55
C ARG A 419 12.38 -31.09 8.03
N ASP A 420 13.50 -30.42 8.25
CA ASP A 420 13.67 -29.00 7.94
C ASP A 420 14.38 -28.80 6.59
N ALA A 421 14.40 -27.55 6.10
CA ALA A 421 15.14 -27.22 4.88
C ALA A 421 16.64 -27.45 5.08
N VAL A 422 17.28 -28.00 4.05
CA VAL A 422 18.71 -28.26 4.03
C VAL A 422 19.39 -27.26 3.12
N TRP A 423 20.24 -26.40 3.70
CA TRP A 423 20.81 -25.24 3.02
C TRP A 423 22.07 -25.52 2.18
N THR A 424 22.84 -26.56 2.49
CA THR A 424 24.22 -26.73 1.97
C THR A 424 24.49 -28.06 1.25
N SER A 425 23.48 -28.86 0.93
CA SER A 425 23.67 -30.20 0.35
C SER A 425 23.39 -30.25 -1.15
N PRO A 426 24.30 -30.82 -1.98
CA PRO A 426 24.03 -31.10 -3.39
C PRO A 426 22.83 -32.05 -3.55
N GLY A 427 21.87 -31.69 -4.40
CA GLY A 427 20.66 -32.50 -4.68
C GLY A 427 19.36 -31.99 -4.03
N ASN A 428 19.41 -30.97 -3.18
CA ASN A 428 18.21 -30.27 -2.71
C ASN A 428 17.79 -29.17 -3.69
N GLU A 429 17.28 -29.59 -4.85
CA GLU A 429 16.79 -28.67 -5.87
C GLU A 429 15.59 -27.89 -5.33
N ARG A 430 15.80 -26.59 -5.12
CA ARG A 430 14.71 -25.64 -4.95
C ARG A 430 13.84 -25.69 -6.20
N ARG A 431 12.52 -25.68 -6.00
CA ARG A 431 11.58 -25.76 -7.11
C ARG A 431 11.55 -24.41 -7.83
N LYS A 432 11.51 -24.45 -9.16
CA LYS A 432 11.43 -23.24 -10.00
C LYS A 432 10.22 -22.37 -9.65
N PHE A 433 9.06 -22.99 -9.45
CA PHE A 433 7.81 -22.34 -9.07
C PHE A 433 7.26 -22.98 -7.80
N PRO A 434 6.44 -22.25 -7.02
CA PRO A 434 5.63 -22.86 -5.99
C PRO A 434 4.73 -23.96 -6.58
N TRP A 435 4.51 -25.03 -5.82
CA TRP A 435 3.74 -26.20 -6.23
C TRP A 435 2.71 -26.58 -5.19
N TRP A 436 1.71 -27.35 -5.59
CA TRP A 436 0.42 -27.41 -4.91
C TRP A 436 0.49 -27.89 -3.46
N ILE A 437 1.21 -28.97 -3.15
CA ILE A 437 1.35 -29.46 -1.76
C ILE A 437 2.07 -28.42 -0.87
N GLY A 438 3.05 -27.69 -1.43
CA GLY A 438 3.70 -26.56 -0.76
C GLY A 438 2.70 -25.45 -0.46
N SER A 439 1.94 -24.99 -1.46
CA SER A 439 0.95 -23.93 -1.28
C SER A 439 -0.20 -24.30 -0.33
N VAL A 440 -0.62 -25.57 -0.28
CA VAL A 440 -1.60 -26.04 0.72
C VAL A 440 -0.99 -26.03 2.12
N SER A 441 0.27 -26.45 2.29
CA SER A 441 0.94 -26.37 3.60
C SER A 441 1.17 -24.93 4.06
N GLU A 442 1.46 -24.00 3.15
CA GLU A 442 1.51 -22.56 3.41
C GLU A 442 0.14 -22.04 3.84
N ALA A 443 -0.94 -22.52 3.24
CA ALA A 443 -2.30 -22.20 3.69
C ALA A 443 -2.54 -22.66 5.13
N VAL A 444 -2.10 -23.87 5.50
CA VAL A 444 -2.18 -24.37 6.89
C VAL A 444 -1.40 -23.45 7.83
N TYR A 445 -0.18 -23.06 7.47
CA TYR A 445 0.63 -22.18 8.30
C TYR A 445 0.02 -20.78 8.44
N ALA A 446 -0.50 -20.20 7.34
CA ALA A 446 -1.21 -18.93 7.33
C ALA A 446 -2.51 -18.96 8.15
N ILE A 447 -3.25 -20.07 8.14
CA ILE A 447 -4.42 -20.27 9.03
C ILE A 447 -3.98 -20.25 10.50
N GLY A 448 -2.85 -20.88 10.83
CA GLY A 448 -2.27 -20.84 12.17
C GLY A 448 -1.91 -19.41 12.61
N MET A 449 -1.37 -18.59 11.70
CA MET A 449 -1.14 -17.16 11.94
C MET A 449 -2.45 -16.39 12.13
N GLU A 450 -3.44 -16.62 11.27
CA GLU A 450 -4.70 -15.89 11.29
C GLU A 450 -5.58 -16.26 12.50
N ARG A 451 -5.36 -17.42 13.13
CA ARG A 451 -5.95 -17.74 14.45
C ARG A 451 -5.41 -16.86 15.57
N ASN A 452 -4.20 -16.34 15.42
CA ASN A 452 -3.40 -15.65 16.44
C ASN A 452 -3.23 -14.16 16.12
N THR A 453 -4.23 -13.53 15.47
CA THR A 453 -4.17 -12.13 15.01
C THR A 453 -4.13 -11.09 16.11
N ASP A 454 -4.34 -11.49 17.37
CA ASP A 454 -4.16 -10.62 18.55
C ASP A 454 -2.68 -10.29 18.79
N HIS A 455 -1.76 -11.07 18.23
CA HIS A 455 -0.32 -10.84 18.36
C HIS A 455 0.48 -11.09 17.07
N ILE A 456 -0.08 -11.74 16.04
CA ILE A 456 0.52 -11.75 14.69
C ILE A 456 0.04 -10.53 13.92
N ILE A 457 0.94 -9.57 13.70
CA ILE A 457 0.60 -8.25 13.10
C ILE A 457 0.64 -8.26 11.57
N GLY A 458 1.29 -9.24 10.96
CA GLY A 458 1.41 -9.36 9.53
C GLY A 458 2.19 -10.60 9.12
N ALA A 459 1.99 -11.02 7.87
CA ALA A 459 2.77 -12.07 7.25
C ALA A 459 3.04 -11.74 5.80
N SER A 460 4.24 -12.03 5.29
CA SER A 460 4.52 -11.90 3.87
C SER A 460 5.38 -13.00 3.29
N TYR A 461 4.95 -13.50 2.13
CA TYR A 461 5.73 -14.42 1.31
C TYR A 461 7.01 -13.74 0.82
N ALA A 462 8.08 -14.52 0.73
CA ALA A 462 9.36 -14.10 0.18
C ALA A 462 10.04 -15.23 -0.63
N PRO A 463 10.70 -14.92 -1.75
CA PRO A 463 10.74 -13.61 -2.40
C PRO A 463 9.46 -13.31 -3.22
N LEU A 464 9.20 -12.02 -3.45
CA LEU A 464 7.95 -11.58 -4.10
C LEU A 464 7.95 -11.81 -5.61
N LEU A 465 9.04 -11.48 -6.30
CA LEU A 465 9.10 -11.47 -7.76
C LEU A 465 10.35 -12.21 -8.27
N GLN A 466 10.22 -12.82 -9.44
CA GLN A 466 11.30 -13.56 -10.12
C GLN A 466 11.33 -13.29 -11.61
N ASN A 467 12.42 -12.72 -12.12
CA ASN A 467 12.65 -12.71 -13.56
C ASN A 467 13.14 -14.09 -14.03
N LEU A 468 12.40 -14.75 -14.91
CA LEU A 468 12.72 -16.11 -15.36
C LEU A 468 13.96 -16.20 -16.26
N ASN A 469 14.51 -15.06 -16.68
CA ASN A 469 15.75 -15.01 -17.45
C ASN A 469 17.02 -14.95 -16.58
N SER A 470 16.93 -14.47 -15.34
CA SER A 470 18.03 -14.47 -14.37
C SER A 470 17.49 -14.34 -12.96
N TYR A 471 17.80 -15.34 -12.12
CA TYR A 471 17.37 -15.38 -10.74
C TYR A 471 18.37 -16.17 -9.88
N GLU A 472 18.51 -15.76 -8.63
CA GLU A 472 19.40 -16.29 -7.62
C GLU A 472 18.67 -17.17 -6.59
N TRP A 473 17.37 -16.93 -6.42
CA TRP A 473 16.48 -17.67 -5.51
C TRP A 473 15.23 -18.18 -6.21
N SER A 474 14.70 -19.28 -5.70
CA SER A 474 13.40 -19.84 -6.08
C SER A 474 12.88 -20.75 -4.97
N PRO A 475 11.56 -21.03 -4.89
CA PRO A 475 10.49 -20.44 -5.69
C PRO A 475 10.11 -19.01 -5.24
N ASP A 476 9.26 -18.35 -6.02
CA ASP A 476 8.84 -16.95 -5.81
C ASP A 476 7.32 -16.78 -6.04
N LEU A 477 6.74 -15.72 -5.49
CA LEU A 477 5.28 -15.53 -5.53
C LEU A 477 4.76 -15.24 -6.95
N ILE A 478 5.46 -14.39 -7.69
CA ILE A 478 5.14 -14.02 -9.07
C ILE A 478 6.41 -14.14 -9.90
N SER A 479 6.38 -14.94 -10.97
CA SER A 479 7.49 -14.99 -11.94
C SER A 479 7.11 -14.25 -13.22
N PHE A 480 8.06 -13.67 -13.93
CA PHE A 480 7.79 -12.87 -15.12
C PHE A 480 8.97 -12.89 -16.11
N THR A 481 8.73 -12.37 -17.31
CA THR A 481 9.78 -12.04 -18.29
C THR A 481 9.55 -10.64 -18.85
N ALA A 482 10.32 -10.21 -19.85
CA ALA A 482 10.01 -9.00 -20.61
C ALA A 482 8.64 -9.08 -21.32
N ASP A 483 8.19 -10.28 -21.71
CA ASP A 483 6.87 -10.52 -22.32
C ASP A 483 5.82 -10.71 -21.22
N GLN A 484 4.94 -9.71 -21.05
CA GLN A 484 3.93 -9.72 -19.99
C GLN A 484 2.92 -10.86 -20.14
N SER A 485 2.80 -11.48 -21.32
CA SER A 485 1.94 -12.67 -21.48
C SER A 485 2.52 -13.93 -20.83
N GLN A 486 3.79 -13.87 -20.39
CA GLN A 486 4.50 -14.93 -19.71
C GLN A 486 4.60 -14.72 -18.19
N ASP A 487 3.88 -13.75 -17.64
CA ASP A 487 3.78 -13.57 -16.20
C ASP A 487 3.04 -14.78 -15.58
N VAL A 488 3.63 -15.35 -14.54
CA VAL A 488 3.15 -16.54 -13.84
C VAL A 488 2.77 -16.16 -12.42
N MET A 489 1.47 -16.15 -12.17
CA MET A 489 0.92 -16.13 -10.82
C MET A 489 1.04 -17.54 -10.24
N SER A 490 1.86 -17.73 -9.19
CA SER A 490 2.13 -19.06 -8.65
C SER A 490 0.91 -19.73 -7.97
N THR A 491 1.03 -21.01 -7.63
CA THR A 491 0.00 -21.68 -6.80
C THR A 491 -0.14 -21.03 -5.43
N SER A 492 0.96 -20.52 -4.86
CA SER A 492 0.97 -19.79 -3.59
C SER A 492 0.32 -18.42 -3.73
N TYR A 493 0.49 -17.74 -4.86
CA TYR A 493 -0.23 -16.51 -5.18
C TYR A 493 -1.74 -16.72 -5.16
N GLU A 494 -2.25 -17.79 -5.78
CA GLU A 494 -3.71 -18.05 -5.80
C GLU A 494 -4.27 -18.33 -4.40
N VAL A 495 -3.51 -19.01 -3.55
CA VAL A 495 -3.86 -19.23 -2.14
C VAL A 495 -3.88 -17.92 -1.36
N ILE A 496 -2.80 -17.13 -1.45
CA ILE A 496 -2.70 -15.83 -0.76
C ILE A 496 -3.78 -14.88 -1.26
N LYS A 497 -4.10 -14.88 -2.56
CA LYS A 497 -5.18 -14.10 -3.16
C LYS A 497 -6.53 -14.47 -2.57
N LEU A 498 -6.83 -15.77 -2.41
CA LEU A 498 -8.09 -16.22 -1.80
C LEU A 498 -8.21 -15.70 -0.36
N PHE A 499 -7.16 -15.87 0.45
CA PHE A 499 -7.20 -15.51 1.88
C PHE A 499 -7.12 -14.00 2.12
N SER A 500 -6.24 -13.29 1.40
CA SER A 500 -6.01 -11.85 1.57
C SER A 500 -7.19 -11.01 1.08
N ASN A 501 -7.92 -11.47 0.05
CA ASN A 501 -9.12 -10.78 -0.41
C ASN A 501 -10.29 -10.86 0.58
N LYS A 502 -10.19 -11.75 1.58
CA LYS A 502 -11.28 -12.14 2.49
C LYS A 502 -10.78 -12.25 3.93
N ARG A 503 -10.19 -11.16 4.41
CA ARG A 503 -9.70 -11.03 5.79
C ARG A 503 -10.85 -10.89 6.79
N MET A 504 -10.66 -11.54 7.93
CA MET A 504 -11.52 -11.41 9.11
C MET A 504 -11.11 -10.17 9.89
N THR A 505 -12.07 -9.51 10.53
CA THR A 505 -11.84 -8.40 11.47
C THR A 505 -11.49 -8.90 12.86
N HIS A 506 -11.97 -10.09 13.23
CA HIS A 506 -11.60 -10.81 14.44
C HIS A 506 -11.92 -12.30 14.28
N THR A 507 -11.20 -13.13 15.03
CA THR A 507 -11.45 -14.56 15.14
C THR A 507 -12.66 -14.83 16.04
N LEU A 508 -13.33 -15.97 15.83
CA LEU A 508 -14.45 -16.42 16.66
C LEU A 508 -14.04 -17.64 17.50
N PRO A 509 -14.49 -17.76 18.76
CA PRO A 509 -14.25 -18.95 19.56
C PRO A 509 -14.99 -20.16 18.97
N VAL A 510 -14.45 -21.36 19.15
CA VAL A 510 -15.06 -22.60 18.66
C VAL A 510 -15.10 -23.66 19.77
N SER A 511 -16.24 -24.32 19.91
CA SER A 511 -16.55 -25.25 21.01
C SER A 511 -16.14 -26.71 20.74
N GLU A 512 -16.12 -27.16 19.49
CA GLU A 512 -15.77 -28.53 19.11
C GLU A 512 -14.88 -28.52 17.86
N ALA A 513 -13.60 -28.89 18.01
CA ALA A 513 -12.62 -28.83 16.94
C ALA A 513 -11.59 -29.97 17.05
N THR A 514 -11.42 -30.73 15.97
CA THR A 514 -10.23 -31.54 15.74
C THR A 514 -9.47 -30.98 14.55
N PHE A 515 -8.14 -30.93 14.67
CA PHE A 515 -7.27 -30.57 13.56
C PHE A 515 -6.58 -31.81 13.00
N GLY A 516 -6.36 -31.81 11.69
CA GLY A 516 -5.78 -32.94 10.96
C GLY A 516 -6.84 -34.00 10.61
N PRO A 517 -7.07 -34.29 9.31
CA PRO A 517 -6.40 -33.75 8.12
C PRO A 517 -6.89 -32.37 7.66
N ALA A 518 -7.95 -31.81 8.25
CA ALA A 518 -8.40 -30.44 8.00
C ALA A 518 -7.86 -29.47 9.06
N TYR A 519 -7.39 -28.33 8.60
CA TYR A 519 -6.90 -27.22 9.42
C TYR A 519 -7.70 -25.98 9.05
N TRP A 520 -8.14 -25.21 10.04
CA TRP A 520 -9.07 -24.11 9.77
C TRP A 520 -9.02 -23.01 10.84
N VAL A 521 -9.55 -21.85 10.46
CA VAL A 521 -9.83 -20.71 11.34
C VAL A 521 -11.19 -20.14 10.96
N ALA A 522 -11.97 -19.75 11.97
CA ALA A 522 -13.27 -19.11 11.80
C ALA A 522 -13.25 -17.72 12.44
N GLY A 523 -14.00 -16.80 11.85
CA GLY A 523 -14.05 -15.42 12.29
C GLY A 523 -15.22 -14.67 11.69
N ALA A 524 -15.27 -13.37 11.99
CA ALA A 524 -16.21 -12.45 11.40
C ALA A 524 -15.48 -11.32 10.70
N ASP A 525 -16.10 -10.86 9.62
CA ASP A 525 -15.77 -9.62 8.93
C ASP A 525 -16.89 -8.62 9.20
N THR A 526 -16.73 -7.81 10.24
CA THR A 526 -17.72 -6.83 10.67
C THR A 526 -17.94 -5.72 9.65
N ASP A 527 -16.95 -5.46 8.79
CA ASP A 527 -17.06 -4.45 7.73
C ASP A 527 -18.04 -4.91 6.65
N THR A 528 -18.11 -6.21 6.37
CA THR A 528 -19.00 -6.77 5.35
C THR A 528 -20.23 -7.47 5.92
N GLY A 529 -20.31 -7.61 7.24
CA GLY A 529 -21.42 -8.28 7.91
C GLY A 529 -21.44 -9.79 7.68
N LYS A 530 -20.26 -10.40 7.51
CA LYS A 530 -20.13 -11.83 7.14
C LYS A 530 -19.39 -12.64 8.19
N SER A 531 -19.80 -13.88 8.34
CA SER A 531 -19.01 -14.91 9.01
C SER A 531 -18.15 -15.66 7.99
N ILE A 532 -16.91 -15.97 8.37
CA ILE A 532 -15.90 -16.54 7.48
C ILE A 532 -15.30 -17.80 8.12
N LEU A 533 -15.12 -18.85 7.33
CA LEU A 533 -14.24 -19.97 7.63
C LEU A 533 -13.19 -20.08 6.53
N LYS A 534 -11.92 -20.12 6.90
CA LYS A 534 -10.81 -20.51 6.03
C LYS A 534 -10.34 -21.90 6.44
N ALA A 535 -10.16 -22.79 5.47
CA ALA A 535 -9.74 -24.16 5.73
C ALA A 535 -8.72 -24.64 4.69
N ALA A 536 -7.87 -25.56 5.09
CA ALA A 536 -6.97 -26.29 4.22
C ALA A 536 -6.95 -27.77 4.63
N VAL A 537 -7.06 -28.67 3.66
CA VAL A 537 -6.95 -30.12 3.87
C VAL A 537 -5.61 -30.58 3.37
N TYR A 538 -4.81 -31.15 4.27
CA TYR A 538 -3.48 -31.63 3.96
C TYR A 538 -3.38 -33.13 4.21
N ASN A 539 -2.90 -33.86 3.19
CA ASN A 539 -2.55 -35.28 3.26
C ASN A 539 -3.67 -36.20 3.81
N SER A 540 -4.92 -35.99 3.37
CA SER A 540 -6.03 -36.93 3.66
C SER A 540 -6.06 -38.08 2.64
N THR A 541 -6.60 -39.22 3.04
CA THR A 541 -6.80 -40.41 2.17
C THR A 541 -8.18 -40.46 1.51
N SER A 542 -9.08 -39.55 1.90
CA SER A 542 -10.44 -39.40 1.37
C SER A 542 -10.89 -37.95 1.58
N ASP A 543 -11.99 -37.57 0.94
CA ASP A 543 -12.58 -36.25 1.16
C ASP A 543 -12.98 -36.10 2.64
N VAL A 544 -12.71 -34.93 3.21
CA VAL A 544 -12.92 -34.62 4.61
C VAL A 544 -14.28 -33.95 4.78
N PRO A 545 -15.24 -34.60 5.47
CA PRO A 545 -16.54 -33.99 5.72
C PRO A 545 -16.40 -32.82 6.69
N MET A 546 -17.12 -31.74 6.40
CA MET A 546 -17.15 -30.51 7.18
C MET A 546 -18.60 -30.15 7.50
N ASP A 547 -18.93 -30.08 8.78
CA ASP A 547 -20.18 -29.57 9.31
C ASP A 547 -19.90 -28.29 10.09
N VAL A 548 -20.33 -27.15 9.55
CA VAL A 548 -19.96 -25.82 10.08
C VAL A 548 -21.22 -25.09 10.52
N THR A 549 -21.29 -24.71 11.79
CA THR A 549 -22.38 -23.89 12.34
C THR A 549 -21.79 -22.61 12.90
N PHE A 550 -22.47 -21.49 12.66
CA PHE A 550 -22.16 -20.19 13.24
C PHE A 550 -23.33 -19.78 14.14
N ASP A 551 -23.03 -19.33 15.36
CA ASP A 551 -24.06 -18.91 16.32
C ASP A 551 -24.93 -17.79 15.76
N GLY A 552 -26.25 -17.96 15.81
CA GLY A 552 -27.21 -16.98 15.26
C GLY A 552 -27.48 -17.12 13.76
N ILE A 553 -26.84 -18.05 13.05
CA ILE A 553 -27.17 -18.39 11.67
C ILE A 553 -28.32 -19.41 11.63
N ASN A 554 -29.38 -19.08 10.91
CA ASN A 554 -30.59 -19.91 10.81
C ASN A 554 -30.61 -20.77 9.54
N ALA A 555 -31.45 -21.81 9.53
CA ALA A 555 -31.73 -22.59 8.32
C ALA A 555 -32.13 -21.70 7.14
N GLY A 556 -31.65 -22.06 5.94
CA GLY A 556 -31.90 -21.35 4.69
C GLY A 556 -30.92 -20.20 4.39
N THR A 557 -30.12 -19.77 5.38
CA THR A 557 -29.07 -18.75 5.21
C THR A 557 -28.10 -19.19 4.12
N SER A 558 -27.73 -18.26 3.24
CA SER A 558 -26.85 -18.53 2.11
C SER A 558 -25.39 -18.42 2.54
N ALA A 559 -24.55 -19.27 1.95
CA ALA A 559 -23.11 -19.14 2.04
C ALA A 559 -22.46 -19.41 0.67
N THR A 560 -21.33 -18.78 0.43
CA THR A 560 -20.50 -19.03 -0.75
C THR A 560 -19.26 -19.81 -0.32
N LEU A 561 -19.15 -21.06 -0.79
CA LEU A 561 -17.97 -21.88 -0.62
C LEU A 561 -17.09 -21.76 -1.87
N THR A 562 -15.88 -21.25 -1.71
CA THR A 562 -14.83 -21.25 -2.73
C THR A 562 -13.79 -22.29 -2.37
N VAL A 563 -13.45 -23.20 -3.29
CA VAL A 563 -12.45 -24.25 -3.09
C VAL A 563 -11.43 -24.21 -4.22
N LEU A 564 -10.15 -24.16 -3.84
CA LEU A 564 -9.01 -24.32 -4.73
C LEU A 564 -8.49 -25.76 -4.66
N THR A 565 -8.24 -26.34 -5.82
CA THR A 565 -7.60 -27.65 -6.00
C THR A 565 -6.60 -27.61 -7.15
N ALA A 566 -5.74 -28.63 -7.25
CA ALA A 566 -4.93 -28.90 -8.43
C ALA A 566 -5.00 -30.40 -8.79
N PRO A 567 -4.51 -30.83 -9.96
CA PRO A 567 -4.54 -32.23 -10.37
C PRO A 567 -3.85 -33.19 -9.38
N ASP A 568 -2.71 -32.77 -8.82
CA ASP A 568 -1.96 -33.51 -7.81
C ASP A 568 -1.09 -32.56 -6.97
N GLY A 569 -0.42 -33.10 -5.94
CA GLY A 569 0.42 -32.32 -5.03
C GLY A 569 1.67 -31.70 -5.68
N TYR A 570 2.14 -32.19 -6.82
CA TYR A 570 3.34 -31.68 -7.50
C TYR A 570 3.04 -30.69 -8.63
N SER A 571 1.76 -30.43 -8.88
CA SER A 571 1.28 -29.48 -9.88
C SER A 571 1.72 -28.04 -9.54
N ASN A 572 2.16 -27.28 -10.53
CA ASN A 572 2.49 -25.85 -10.41
C ASN A 572 1.93 -25.06 -11.60
N ASN A 573 1.70 -23.76 -11.40
CA ASN A 573 1.48 -22.85 -12.53
C ASN A 573 2.82 -22.63 -13.26
N ASP A 574 2.76 -22.41 -14.57
CA ASP A 574 3.90 -22.12 -15.45
C ASP A 574 3.42 -21.17 -16.57
N ILE A 575 4.31 -20.73 -17.46
CA ILE A 575 3.99 -19.88 -18.61
C ILE A 575 2.87 -20.51 -19.44
N GLY A 576 1.74 -19.79 -19.54
CA GLY A 576 0.56 -20.24 -20.29
C GLY A 576 -0.20 -21.40 -19.66
N VAL A 577 0.16 -21.86 -18.46
CA VAL A 577 -0.45 -23.01 -17.78
C VAL A 577 -0.89 -22.63 -16.37
N GLY A 578 -2.20 -22.54 -16.15
CA GLY A 578 -2.81 -22.42 -14.83
C GLY A 578 -3.42 -23.74 -14.38
N VAL A 579 -2.83 -24.40 -13.38
CA VAL A 579 -3.28 -25.70 -12.85
C VAL A 579 -4.28 -25.58 -11.70
N VAL A 580 -4.26 -24.44 -10.98
CA VAL A 580 -5.19 -24.21 -9.85
C VAL A 580 -6.60 -24.04 -10.38
N LYS A 581 -7.50 -24.92 -9.94
CA LYS A 581 -8.93 -24.88 -10.26
C LYS A 581 -9.69 -24.25 -9.11
N THR A 582 -10.52 -23.27 -9.42
CA THR A 582 -11.45 -22.65 -8.47
C THR A 582 -12.85 -23.19 -8.68
N SER A 583 -13.45 -23.76 -7.65
CA SER A 583 -14.86 -24.13 -7.62
C SER A 583 -15.62 -23.20 -6.67
N VAL A 584 -16.71 -22.60 -7.13
CA VAL A 584 -17.56 -21.74 -6.30
C VAL A 584 -18.95 -22.36 -6.23
N THR A 585 -19.40 -22.66 -5.01
CA THR A 585 -20.69 -23.30 -4.75
C THR A 585 -21.48 -22.46 -3.75
N THR A 586 -22.76 -22.23 -4.04
CA THR A 586 -23.69 -21.66 -3.07
C THR A 586 -24.27 -22.76 -2.20
N LEU A 587 -24.08 -22.64 -0.89
CA LEU A 587 -24.66 -23.53 0.11
C LEU A 587 -25.83 -22.85 0.81
N ARG A 588 -26.71 -23.66 1.39
CA ARG A 588 -27.76 -23.19 2.30
C ARG A 588 -27.65 -23.93 3.62
N ALA A 589 -27.73 -23.18 4.72
CA ALA A 589 -27.76 -23.74 6.06
C ALA A 589 -28.95 -24.71 6.21
N GLN A 590 -28.71 -25.87 6.80
CA GLN A 590 -29.69 -26.90 7.09
C GLN A 590 -30.05 -26.89 8.58
N GLY A 591 -31.19 -27.49 8.96
CA GLY A 591 -31.55 -27.78 10.35
C GLY A 591 -31.34 -26.60 11.32
N ASN A 592 -30.32 -26.71 12.16
CA ASN A 592 -29.92 -25.75 13.19
C ASN A 592 -28.95 -24.64 12.72
N GLY A 593 -28.82 -24.41 11.41
CA GLY A 593 -27.87 -23.41 10.87
C GLY A 593 -26.61 -24.00 10.22
N THR A 594 -26.54 -25.33 10.09
CA THR A 594 -25.33 -26.05 9.66
C THR A 594 -25.11 -25.99 8.14
N PHE A 595 -23.90 -25.70 7.73
CA PHE A 595 -23.41 -25.90 6.36
C PHE A 595 -22.62 -27.20 6.28
N THR A 596 -23.12 -28.15 5.48
CA THR A 596 -22.46 -29.45 5.25
C THR A 596 -21.84 -29.47 3.87
N PHE A 597 -20.55 -29.80 3.80
CA PHE A 597 -19.81 -30.01 2.56
C PHE A 597 -18.63 -30.96 2.80
N SER A 598 -17.88 -31.29 1.75
CA SER A 598 -16.70 -32.13 1.84
C SER A 598 -15.54 -31.48 1.10
N LEU A 599 -14.34 -31.56 1.67
CA LEU A 599 -13.13 -30.99 1.10
C LEU A 599 -12.18 -32.10 0.63
N PRO A 600 -11.76 -32.11 -0.65
CA PRO A 600 -10.81 -33.08 -1.15
C PRO A 600 -9.45 -33.00 -0.46
N SER A 601 -8.65 -34.06 -0.55
CA SER A 601 -7.24 -34.02 -0.17
C SER A 601 -6.49 -32.94 -0.96
N LEU A 602 -5.58 -32.22 -0.30
CA LEU A 602 -4.86 -31.09 -0.88
C LEU A 602 -5.81 -30.04 -1.46
N SER A 603 -6.69 -29.50 -0.63
CA SER A 603 -7.58 -28.41 -1.00
C SER A 603 -7.45 -27.22 -0.06
N VAL A 604 -7.73 -26.03 -0.57
CA VAL A 604 -7.83 -24.80 0.22
C VAL A 604 -9.21 -24.21 0.01
N ALA A 605 -9.91 -23.87 1.07
CA ALA A 605 -11.30 -23.45 1.03
C ALA A 605 -11.56 -22.18 1.84
N LEU A 606 -12.54 -21.42 1.37
CA LEU A 606 -13.11 -20.25 2.02
C LEU A 606 -14.63 -20.36 1.97
N LEU A 607 -15.28 -20.35 3.13
CA LEU A 607 -16.73 -20.24 3.25
C LEU A 607 -17.08 -18.82 3.74
N GLU A 608 -17.83 -18.07 2.95
CA GLU A 608 -18.42 -16.79 3.33
C GLU A 608 -19.91 -16.97 3.60
N VAL A 609 -20.36 -16.74 4.84
CA VAL A 609 -21.75 -16.85 5.26
C VAL A 609 -22.39 -15.47 5.36
N ASP A 610 -23.59 -15.31 4.81
CA ASP A 610 -24.33 -14.04 4.93
C ASP A 610 -24.90 -13.88 6.36
N GLY A 611 -24.49 -12.81 7.04
CA GLY A 611 -24.82 -12.54 8.44
C GLY A 611 -23.60 -12.67 9.36
N VAL A 612 -23.58 -11.86 10.42
CA VAL A 612 -22.54 -11.93 11.47
C VAL A 612 -23.04 -12.87 12.56
N ALA A 613 -22.28 -13.93 12.83
CA ALA A 613 -22.51 -14.77 13.99
C ALA A 613 -22.50 -13.92 15.27
N ALA A 614 -23.49 -14.09 16.16
CA ALA A 614 -23.52 -13.37 17.42
C ALA A 614 -22.27 -13.76 18.23
N ALA A 615 -21.42 -12.78 18.57
CA ALA A 615 -20.35 -13.03 19.53
C ALA A 615 -21.00 -13.43 20.86
N ALA A 616 -20.74 -14.66 21.33
CA ALA A 616 -21.17 -15.11 22.65
C ALA A 616 -20.64 -14.14 23.72
N ASP A 617 -21.55 -13.66 24.57
CA ASP A 617 -21.35 -12.85 25.78
C ASP A 617 -19.89 -12.60 26.21
N ALA A 618 -19.26 -11.58 25.63
CA ALA A 618 -18.16 -10.90 26.30
C ALA A 618 -18.77 -10.03 27.42
N THR A 619 -18.94 -10.62 28.60
CA THR A 619 -19.33 -9.89 29.81
C THR A 619 -18.36 -8.71 30.05
N PRO A 620 -18.85 -7.50 30.40
CA PRO A 620 -18.01 -6.30 30.54
C PRO A 620 -16.94 -6.31 31.66
N GLU A 621 -16.76 -7.41 32.38
CA GLU A 621 -15.91 -7.44 33.59
C GLU A 621 -14.42 -7.73 33.33
N ASN A 622 -14.02 -8.16 32.13
CA ASN A 622 -12.61 -8.37 31.79
C ASN A 622 -11.96 -7.24 30.96
N TRP A 623 -12.67 -6.12 30.72
CA TRP A 623 -12.11 -4.94 30.03
C TRP A 623 -11.51 -3.87 30.97
N ALA A 624 -11.40 -4.15 32.27
CA ALA A 624 -10.68 -3.29 33.20
C ALA A 624 -9.15 -3.54 33.13
N LYS A 625 -8.56 -3.45 31.93
CA LYS A 625 -7.15 -3.13 31.61
C LYS A 625 -6.95 -3.21 30.08
N GLY A 626 -7.09 -2.05 29.42
CA GLY A 626 -6.66 -1.83 28.04
C GLY A 626 -7.72 -2.12 26.95
N GLY A 627 -8.12 -1.08 26.22
CA GLY A 627 -8.90 -1.17 24.97
C GLY A 627 -10.41 -1.12 25.14
N LYS A 628 -11.07 -0.02 24.70
CA LYS A 628 -12.54 0.06 24.62
C LYS A 628 -13.02 -0.42 23.23
N PRO A 629 -13.99 -1.33 23.13
CA PRO A 629 -14.63 -1.73 21.87
C PRO A 629 -15.85 -0.84 21.53
N GLY A 630 -16.02 -0.51 20.25
CA GLY A 630 -17.17 0.23 19.72
C GLY A 630 -18.39 -0.68 19.51
N ARG A 631 -19.56 -0.25 19.98
CA ARG A 631 -20.87 -0.83 19.67
C ARG A 631 -21.47 -0.07 18.48
N TYR A 632 -21.83 -0.76 17.39
CA TYR A 632 -22.78 -0.25 16.40
C TYR A 632 -23.93 -1.26 16.29
N TRP A 633 -25.16 -0.80 16.53
CA TRP A 633 -26.37 -1.57 16.28
C TRP A 633 -27.32 -0.75 15.41
N GLY A 634 -27.94 -1.42 14.43
CA GLY A 634 -29.03 -0.84 13.63
C GLY A 634 -29.28 -1.53 12.28
N SER A 635 -29.55 -2.83 12.23
CA SER A 635 -30.22 -3.44 11.06
C SER A 635 -31.72 -3.50 11.32
N GLN A 636 -32.57 -3.39 10.29
CA GLN A 636 -33.68 -4.33 10.03
C GLN A 636 -34.28 -4.14 8.62
N ASN A 637 -34.39 -5.28 7.92
CA ASN A 637 -35.34 -5.66 6.86
C ASN A 637 -35.07 -5.33 5.37
N GLY A 638 -34.59 -6.35 4.64
CA GLY A 638 -35.40 -7.02 3.62
C GLY A 638 -35.11 -6.73 2.13
N GLY A 639 -34.50 -7.71 1.44
CA GLY A 639 -34.87 -8.14 0.08
C GLY A 639 -34.56 -7.23 -1.12
N HIS A 640 -33.78 -7.78 -2.05
CA HIS A 640 -33.44 -7.33 -3.41
C HIS A 640 -32.21 -6.42 -3.54
N GLY A 641 -31.25 -6.91 -4.33
CA GLY A 641 -29.87 -6.43 -4.34
C GLY A 641 -29.68 -5.06 -4.95
N TRP A 642 -29.15 -4.14 -4.15
CA TRP A 642 -28.28 -3.02 -4.49
C TRP A 642 -27.47 -2.68 -3.23
N ARG A 643 -26.16 -2.41 -3.34
CA ARG A 643 -25.29 -2.13 -2.18
C ARG A 643 -25.38 -0.66 -1.82
N GLU A 644 -25.52 -0.36 -0.53
CA GLU A 644 -25.45 1.00 0.01
C GLU A 644 -24.14 1.67 -0.45
N GLY A 645 -24.25 2.69 -1.31
CA GLY A 645 -23.10 3.41 -1.89
C GLY A 645 -23.21 3.73 -3.39
N ASP A 646 -24.02 2.98 -4.16
CA ASP A 646 -24.13 3.21 -5.62
C ASP A 646 -24.82 4.53 -5.98
N ILE A 647 -25.84 4.94 -5.22
CA ILE A 647 -26.53 6.23 -5.41
C ILE A 647 -25.54 7.38 -5.28
N LEU A 648 -24.77 7.41 -4.19
CA LEU A 648 -23.77 8.45 -3.94
C LEU A 648 -22.72 8.47 -5.06
N ARG A 649 -22.12 7.31 -5.35
CA ARG A 649 -21.07 7.21 -6.37
C ARG A 649 -21.54 7.73 -7.73
N GLN A 650 -22.69 7.27 -8.21
CA GLN A 650 -23.17 7.59 -9.55
C GLN A 650 -23.61 9.06 -9.67
N ILE A 651 -24.22 9.62 -8.62
CA ILE A 651 -24.61 11.03 -8.58
C ILE A 651 -23.36 11.92 -8.53
N GLU A 652 -22.34 11.58 -7.73
CA GLU A 652 -21.08 12.34 -7.68
C GLU A 652 -20.33 12.30 -9.02
N LEU A 653 -20.29 11.14 -9.68
CA LEU A 653 -19.68 11.01 -11.00
C LEU A 653 -20.43 11.81 -12.08
N ALA A 654 -21.74 11.95 -11.95
CA ALA A 654 -22.53 12.80 -12.84
C ALA A 654 -22.27 14.30 -12.62
N ARG A 655 -21.77 14.70 -11.44
CA ARG A 655 -21.46 16.10 -11.08
C ARG A 655 -22.66 17.07 -11.27
N PRO A 656 -23.82 16.83 -10.64
CA PRO A 656 -24.98 17.73 -10.72
C PRO A 656 -24.81 19.05 -9.96
N PHE A 657 -23.83 19.12 -9.04
CA PHE A 657 -23.51 20.29 -8.24
C PHE A 657 -22.04 20.70 -8.44
N SER A 658 -21.74 21.98 -8.25
CA SER A 658 -20.37 22.51 -8.34
C SER A 658 -19.47 22.12 -7.15
N ASP A 659 -20.07 21.84 -5.99
CA ASP A 659 -19.40 21.33 -4.78
C ASP A 659 -19.95 19.93 -4.47
N SER A 660 -19.07 18.93 -4.41
CA SER A 660 -19.41 17.53 -4.08
C SER A 660 -19.99 17.37 -2.68
N LYS A 661 -19.76 18.32 -1.76
CA LYS A 661 -20.42 18.30 -0.45
C LYS A 661 -21.93 18.53 -0.53
N THR A 662 -22.42 19.15 -1.61
CA THR A 662 -23.82 19.56 -1.71
C THR A 662 -24.77 18.38 -1.64
N PHE A 663 -24.48 17.28 -2.34
CA PHE A 663 -25.38 16.13 -2.42
C PHE A 663 -25.46 15.36 -1.11
N VAL A 664 -24.31 15.11 -0.46
CA VAL A 664 -24.26 14.40 0.83
C VAL A 664 -24.89 15.18 1.99
N ASP A 665 -25.07 16.49 1.83
CA ASP A 665 -25.77 17.37 2.78
C ASP A 665 -27.28 17.45 2.51
N LEU A 666 -27.82 16.81 1.46
CA LEU A 666 -29.26 16.84 1.18
C LEU A 666 -29.99 15.78 2.02
N PRO A 667 -30.93 16.17 2.91
CA PRO A 667 -31.82 15.20 3.55
C PRO A 667 -32.83 14.66 2.53
N THR A 668 -33.31 13.44 2.71
CA THR A 668 -34.44 12.95 1.91
C THR A 668 -35.73 13.65 2.35
N ILE A 669 -36.64 13.91 1.40
CA ILE A 669 -38.01 14.43 1.68
C ILE A 669 -39.09 13.40 1.33
N ARG A 670 -38.66 12.18 1.03
CA ARG A 670 -39.45 10.97 0.82
C ARG A 670 -38.78 9.81 1.58
N PRO A 671 -39.56 8.78 1.97
CA PRO A 671 -39.04 7.55 2.56
C PRO A 671 -37.87 6.96 1.75
N LEU A 672 -36.83 6.48 2.42
CA LEU A 672 -35.60 6.03 1.76
C LEU A 672 -35.84 4.96 0.69
N ASN A 673 -36.76 4.02 0.93
CA ASN A 673 -37.15 3.00 -0.04
C ASN A 673 -37.71 3.59 -1.36
N GLU A 674 -38.49 4.67 -1.30
CA GLU A 674 -38.99 5.38 -2.48
C GLU A 674 -37.86 6.08 -3.24
N VAL A 675 -36.92 6.70 -2.51
CA VAL A 675 -35.74 7.35 -3.11
C VAL A 675 -34.90 6.32 -3.86
N VAL A 676 -34.63 5.17 -3.25
CA VAL A 676 -33.88 4.06 -3.86
C VAL A 676 -34.62 3.51 -5.07
N ALA A 677 -35.93 3.25 -4.97
CA ALA A 677 -36.73 2.76 -6.08
C ALA A 677 -36.76 3.74 -7.27
N ALA A 678 -36.87 5.04 -6.99
CA ALA A 678 -36.87 6.07 -8.02
C ALA A 678 -35.50 6.25 -8.68
N PHE A 679 -34.42 6.15 -7.90
CA PHE A 679 -33.06 6.17 -8.42
C PHE A 679 -32.83 5.00 -9.39
N ASN A 680 -33.28 3.80 -9.01
CA ASN A 680 -33.14 2.58 -9.83
C ASN A 680 -33.89 2.66 -11.17
N ASN A 681 -34.87 3.55 -11.29
CA ASN A 681 -35.60 3.79 -12.53
C ASN A 681 -34.95 4.85 -13.45
N LEU A 682 -33.85 5.48 -13.03
CA LEU A 682 -33.13 6.43 -13.86
C LEU A 682 -32.41 5.74 -15.01
N THR A 683 -32.37 6.40 -16.16
CA THR A 683 -31.62 5.92 -17.33
C THR A 683 -30.13 5.77 -17.02
N GLN A 684 -29.58 4.58 -17.28
CA GLN A 684 -28.18 4.26 -17.06
C GLN A 684 -27.36 4.38 -18.37
N PRO A 685 -26.10 4.85 -18.32
CA PRO A 685 -25.39 5.35 -17.14
C PRO A 685 -25.93 6.73 -16.69
N ILE A 686 -25.97 6.96 -15.37
CA ILE A 686 -26.37 8.26 -14.81
C ILE A 686 -25.50 9.38 -15.39
N SER A 687 -26.16 10.41 -15.91
CA SER A 687 -25.54 11.62 -16.44
C SER A 687 -26.26 12.85 -15.89
N ASN A 688 -25.57 13.99 -15.82
CA ASN A 688 -26.19 15.25 -15.38
C ASN A 688 -27.12 15.80 -16.47
N ASN A 689 -28.36 15.32 -16.43
CA ASN A 689 -29.41 15.61 -17.38
C ASN A 689 -30.70 16.04 -16.63
N THR A 690 -31.75 16.36 -17.37
CA THR A 690 -33.05 16.77 -16.80
C THR A 690 -33.68 15.70 -15.91
N GLU A 691 -33.43 14.42 -16.20
CA GLU A 691 -33.96 13.28 -15.45
C GLU A 691 -33.36 13.23 -14.04
N LEU A 692 -32.03 13.30 -13.93
CA LEU A 692 -31.32 13.36 -12.65
C LEU A 692 -31.72 14.61 -11.85
N GLN A 693 -31.82 15.77 -12.49
CA GLN A 693 -32.23 17.01 -11.81
C GLN A 693 -33.67 16.91 -11.28
N LYS A 694 -34.57 16.27 -12.02
CA LYS A 694 -35.95 16.01 -11.56
C LYS A 694 -35.95 15.03 -10.38
N PHE A 695 -35.13 13.98 -10.42
CA PHE A 695 -34.96 13.07 -9.29
C PHE A 695 -34.48 13.81 -8.04
N LEU A 696 -33.38 14.57 -8.14
CA LEU A 696 -32.83 15.32 -7.01
C LEU A 696 -33.86 16.28 -6.41
N THR A 697 -34.57 17.06 -7.24
CA THR A 697 -35.58 18.03 -6.77
C THR A 697 -36.88 17.40 -6.24
N THR A 698 -37.17 16.15 -6.61
CA THR A 698 -38.39 15.45 -6.15
C THR A 698 -38.17 14.73 -4.82
N TYR A 699 -36.98 14.15 -4.63
CA TYR A 699 -36.70 13.21 -3.54
C TYR A 699 -35.82 13.79 -2.42
N PHE A 700 -35.11 14.89 -2.68
CA PHE A 700 -34.20 15.51 -1.72
C PHE A 700 -34.62 16.94 -1.36
N GLY A 701 -34.36 17.31 -0.11
CA GLY A 701 -34.55 18.66 0.43
C GLY A 701 -33.40 19.59 0.06
N LYS A 702 -33.37 20.78 0.67
CA LYS A 702 -32.22 21.69 0.54
C LYS A 702 -31.13 21.28 1.53
N ALA A 703 -29.87 21.45 1.14
CA ALA A 703 -28.73 21.20 2.02
C ALA A 703 -28.84 22.04 3.32
N GLY A 704 -28.89 21.38 4.48
CA GLY A 704 -29.04 22.02 5.78
C GLY A 704 -30.48 22.30 6.21
N SER A 705 -31.49 21.77 5.50
CA SER A 705 -32.90 21.88 5.91
C SER A 705 -33.25 21.07 7.16
N GLU A 706 -32.35 20.18 7.57
CA GLU A 706 -32.34 19.46 8.85
C GLU A 706 -31.92 20.33 10.06
N LEU A 707 -31.55 21.59 9.81
CA LEU A 707 -31.15 22.57 10.82
C LEU A 707 -32.08 23.78 10.84
N ALA A 708 -32.32 24.31 12.04
CA ALA A 708 -33.02 25.57 12.23
C ALA A 708 -32.12 26.63 12.89
N PRO A 709 -32.25 27.92 12.53
CA PRO A 709 -31.66 28.99 13.31
C PRO A 709 -32.33 29.05 14.69
N VAL A 710 -31.55 29.36 15.73
CA VAL A 710 -32.08 29.59 17.07
C VAL A 710 -32.71 31.00 17.12
N PRO A 711 -33.89 31.20 17.75
CA PRO A 711 -34.53 32.52 17.79
C PRO A 711 -33.63 33.58 18.43
N ALA A 712 -33.51 34.75 17.79
CA ALA A 712 -32.64 35.83 18.26
C ALA A 712 -32.93 36.28 19.71
N SER A 713 -34.18 36.16 20.17
CA SER A 713 -34.55 36.43 21.57
C SER A 713 -33.83 35.54 22.58
N GLN A 714 -33.33 34.37 22.16
CA GLN A 714 -32.57 33.41 22.97
C GLN A 714 -31.05 33.60 22.85
N LEU A 715 -30.58 34.48 21.97
CA LEU A 715 -29.16 34.65 21.61
C LEU A 715 -28.61 36.01 22.09
N GLN A 716 -28.73 36.28 23.39
CA GLN A 716 -28.24 37.51 24.00
C GLN A 716 -26.71 37.47 24.15
N THR A 717 -26.02 38.50 23.67
CA THR A 717 -24.58 38.70 23.89
C THR A 717 -24.36 39.65 25.08
N ASN A 718 -23.28 39.47 25.85
CA ASN A 718 -22.91 40.39 26.93
C ASN A 718 -21.38 40.54 27.06
N PRO A 719 -20.68 41.05 26.03
CA PRO A 719 -19.23 41.05 25.98
C PRO A 719 -18.59 42.13 26.88
N THR A 720 -18.65 41.93 28.19
CA THR A 720 -18.17 42.89 29.20
C THR A 720 -16.68 43.26 29.05
N PHE A 721 -15.87 42.39 28.44
CA PHE A 721 -14.46 42.66 28.15
C PHE A 721 -14.25 43.86 27.21
N LEU A 722 -15.23 44.16 26.34
CA LEU A 722 -15.14 45.30 25.43
C LEU A 722 -15.06 46.65 26.15
N ASN A 723 -15.54 46.73 27.40
CA ASN A 723 -15.43 47.94 28.22
C ASN A 723 -13.98 48.29 28.58
N HIS A 724 -13.05 47.33 28.40
CA HIS A 724 -11.64 47.48 28.71
C HIS A 724 -10.76 47.56 27.44
N VAL A 725 -11.36 47.63 26.25
CA VAL A 725 -10.65 47.79 24.98
C VAL A 725 -10.55 49.28 24.66
N ASN A 726 -9.35 49.85 24.81
CA ASN A 726 -9.13 51.29 24.61
C ASN A 726 -9.11 51.72 23.14
N ASP A 727 -8.82 50.80 22.21
CA ASP A 727 -8.81 51.09 20.78
C ASP A 727 -10.22 50.96 20.19
N THR A 728 -10.76 52.08 19.69
CA THR A 728 -12.12 52.15 19.14
C THR A 728 -12.30 51.34 17.87
N GLY A 729 -11.27 51.27 17.00
CA GLY A 729 -11.32 50.47 15.77
C GLY A 729 -11.32 48.98 16.07
N VAL A 730 -10.50 48.53 17.02
CA VAL A 730 -10.52 47.13 17.49
C VAL A 730 -11.83 46.81 18.18
N ALA A 731 -12.35 47.71 19.03
CA ALA A 731 -13.63 47.50 19.70
C ALA A 731 -14.79 47.36 18.69
N ASP A 732 -14.83 48.19 17.65
CA ASP A 732 -15.86 48.14 16.61
C ASP A 732 -15.75 46.89 15.73
N PHE A 733 -14.53 46.46 15.39
CA PHE A 733 -14.31 45.19 14.70
C PHE A 733 -14.82 44.01 15.53
N VAL A 734 -14.45 43.95 16.82
CA VAL A 734 -14.84 42.85 17.70
C VAL A 734 -16.36 42.85 17.95
N ARG A 735 -17.01 44.02 18.04
CA ARG A 735 -18.49 44.10 18.09
C ARG A 735 -19.14 43.49 16.85
N GLN A 736 -18.57 43.71 15.66
CA GLN A 736 -19.07 43.10 14.43
C GLN A 736 -18.90 41.58 14.45
N VAL A 737 -17.72 41.07 14.88
CA VAL A 737 -17.49 39.62 15.03
C VAL A 737 -18.50 38.99 16.00
N ILE A 738 -18.73 39.61 17.16
CA ILE A 738 -19.72 39.16 18.14
C ILE A 738 -21.14 39.15 17.55
N GLY A 739 -21.45 40.13 16.71
CA GLY A 739 -22.73 40.24 16.01
C GLY A 739 -23.01 39.09 15.04
N ILE A 740 -22.00 38.31 14.65
CA ILE A 740 -22.14 37.16 13.72
C ILE A 740 -22.60 35.89 14.45
N TRP A 741 -22.30 35.74 15.76
CA TRP A 741 -22.62 34.50 16.48
C TRP A 741 -24.09 34.09 16.42
N PRO A 742 -25.06 35.02 16.58
CA PRO A 742 -26.47 34.67 16.42
C PRO A 742 -26.78 34.04 15.04
N ASP A 743 -26.19 34.58 13.97
CA ASP A 743 -26.40 34.12 12.60
C ASP A 743 -25.76 32.77 12.30
N LEU A 744 -24.79 32.33 13.11
CA LEU A 744 -24.12 31.03 12.98
C LEU A 744 -24.66 29.98 13.97
N THR A 745 -25.54 30.36 14.89
CA THR A 745 -26.09 29.43 15.89
C THR A 745 -27.23 28.61 15.29
N ARG A 746 -27.16 27.28 15.45
CA ARG A 746 -28.10 26.31 14.89
C ARG A 746 -28.57 25.32 15.96
N GLN A 747 -29.69 24.69 15.66
CA GLN A 747 -30.17 23.49 16.35
C GLN A 747 -30.56 22.45 15.29
N TYR A 748 -30.32 21.18 15.60
CA TYR A 748 -30.80 20.08 14.76
C TYR A 748 -32.30 19.88 14.98
N VAL A 749 -33.06 19.80 13.90
CA VAL A 749 -34.53 19.61 13.92
C VAL A 749 -34.98 18.36 13.17
N GLY A 750 -34.04 17.60 12.60
CA GLY A 750 -34.33 16.38 11.83
C GLY A 750 -34.71 16.65 10.37
N SER A 751 -34.62 15.60 9.55
CA SER A 751 -35.09 15.62 8.16
C SER A 751 -36.62 15.60 8.09
N ASN A 752 -37.22 16.73 7.71
CA ASN A 752 -38.65 16.89 7.43
C ASN A 752 -39.62 16.25 8.46
N ASN A 753 -40.09 17.06 9.41
CA ASN A 753 -40.97 16.67 10.52
C ASN A 753 -42.26 15.89 10.15
N ASN A 754 -42.65 15.84 8.87
CA ASN A 754 -43.81 15.10 8.37
C ASN A 754 -43.46 13.73 7.74
N CYS A 755 -42.20 13.29 7.80
CA CYS A 755 -41.73 12.06 7.18
C CYS A 755 -40.82 11.28 8.16
N THR A 756 -41.38 10.30 8.87
CA THR A 756 -40.65 9.51 9.88
C THR A 756 -39.65 8.50 9.29
N GLU A 757 -39.78 8.19 8.00
CA GLU A 757 -38.89 7.28 7.26
C GLU A 757 -37.88 8.03 6.37
N CYS A 758 -37.87 9.36 6.45
CA CYS A 758 -36.85 10.18 5.81
C CYS A 758 -35.54 10.10 6.60
N VAL A 759 -34.42 10.22 5.88
CA VAL A 759 -33.08 10.09 6.45
C VAL A 759 -32.23 11.29 6.07
N ASP A 760 -31.25 11.58 6.91
CA ASP A 760 -30.21 12.55 6.63
C ASP A 760 -28.85 12.06 7.13
N SER A 761 -27.81 12.73 6.67
CA SER A 761 -26.44 12.39 7.03
C SER A 761 -25.98 13.02 8.35
N PHE A 762 -26.82 13.80 9.03
CA PHE A 762 -26.45 14.51 10.26
C PHE A 762 -26.43 13.52 11.44
N LEU A 763 -25.42 13.62 12.30
CA LEU A 763 -25.44 12.88 13.56
C LEU A 763 -26.43 13.56 14.50
N ASN A 764 -27.23 12.78 15.23
CA ASN A 764 -28.21 13.37 16.12
C ASN A 764 -27.50 14.24 17.19
N VAL A 765 -27.78 15.54 17.18
CA VAL A 765 -27.22 16.52 18.12
C VAL A 765 -28.35 17.10 18.95
N ASN A 766 -28.31 16.85 20.26
CA ASN A 766 -29.42 17.18 21.16
C ASN A 766 -29.45 18.65 21.60
N ARG A 767 -28.34 19.39 21.46
CA ARG A 767 -28.22 20.77 21.98
C ARG A 767 -27.76 21.74 20.89
N THR A 768 -28.02 23.04 21.08
CA THR A 768 -27.61 24.09 20.15
C THR A 768 -26.09 24.12 19.95
N PHE A 769 -25.64 24.46 18.75
CA PHE A 769 -24.23 24.59 18.42
C PHE A 769 -23.99 25.78 17.48
N VAL A 770 -22.74 26.15 17.28
CA VAL A 770 -22.31 27.19 16.34
C VAL A 770 -21.50 26.55 15.23
N VAL A 771 -21.75 26.95 13.99
CA VAL A 771 -20.99 26.48 12.83
C VAL A 771 -19.82 27.41 12.52
N ALA A 772 -18.76 26.90 11.88
CA ALA A 772 -17.60 27.70 11.48
C ALA A 772 -17.92 28.79 10.42
N GLY A 773 -19.09 28.71 9.78
CA GLY A 773 -19.56 29.65 8.76
C GLY A 773 -19.29 29.19 7.32
N GLY A 774 -19.65 30.03 6.35
CA GLY A 774 -19.44 29.76 4.93
C GLY A 774 -20.19 28.52 4.44
N ARG A 775 -19.45 27.51 3.98
CA ARG A 775 -20.00 26.27 3.40
C ARG A 775 -20.41 25.22 4.42
N PHE A 776 -20.01 25.37 5.68
CA PHE A 776 -20.17 24.36 6.74
C PHE A 776 -21.52 24.51 7.46
N ARG A 777 -22.15 23.38 7.79
CA ARG A 777 -23.51 23.34 8.38
C ARG A 777 -23.54 22.61 9.72
N GLU A 778 -22.62 21.70 9.92
CA GLU A 778 -22.40 20.91 11.12
C GLU A 778 -21.34 21.54 12.04
N PRO A 779 -21.33 21.24 13.35
CA PRO A 779 -20.18 21.56 14.19
C PRO A 779 -18.97 20.72 13.74
N TYR A 780 -17.84 21.38 13.52
CA TYR A 780 -16.54 20.74 13.24
C TYR A 780 -15.68 20.77 14.50
N TYR A 781 -15.00 19.65 14.78
CA TYR A 781 -14.37 19.45 16.09
C TYR A 781 -13.25 20.46 16.37
N TRP A 782 -12.32 20.64 15.44
CA TRP A 782 -11.20 21.58 15.54
C TRP A 782 -11.69 23.03 15.64
N ASP A 783 -12.54 23.44 14.70
CA ASP A 783 -13.07 24.80 14.61
C ASP A 783 -13.82 25.18 15.88
N SER A 784 -14.53 24.22 16.48
CA SER A 784 -15.31 24.41 17.70
C SER A 784 -14.46 24.84 18.90
N PHE A 785 -13.15 24.56 18.93
CA PHE A 785 -12.31 24.98 20.04
C PHE A 785 -12.18 26.50 20.07
N TRP A 786 -11.83 27.09 18.92
CA TRP A 786 -11.71 28.53 18.76
C TRP A 786 -13.06 29.24 18.89
N ILE A 787 -14.14 28.59 18.44
CA ILE A 787 -15.50 29.08 18.63
C ILE A 787 -15.82 29.13 20.12
N VAL A 788 -15.61 28.05 20.88
CA VAL A 788 -15.86 28.00 22.33
C VAL A 788 -15.13 29.11 23.08
N GLU A 789 -13.85 29.35 22.77
CA GLU A 789 -13.08 30.48 23.31
C GLU A 789 -13.77 31.83 23.05
N GLY A 790 -14.17 32.09 21.79
CA GLY A 790 -14.88 33.30 21.40
C GLY A 790 -16.25 33.46 22.07
N LEU A 791 -17.00 32.37 22.21
CA LEU A 791 -18.32 32.36 22.85
C LEU A 791 -18.24 32.67 24.35
N LEU A 792 -17.23 32.13 25.04
CA LEU A 792 -17.01 32.38 26.47
C LEU A 792 -16.63 33.86 26.72
N ARG A 793 -15.87 34.49 25.82
CA ARG A 793 -15.60 35.94 25.86
C ARG A 793 -16.85 36.79 25.56
N THR A 794 -17.72 36.29 24.69
CA THR A 794 -18.97 36.96 24.31
C THR A 794 -19.99 37.01 25.45
N GLN A 795 -19.99 35.98 26.31
CA GLN A 795 -20.91 35.84 27.45
C GLN A 795 -22.40 35.92 27.06
N GLY A 796 -23.28 36.10 28.05
CA GLY A 796 -24.74 36.04 27.85
C GLY A 796 -25.20 34.61 27.60
N SER A 797 -26.09 34.41 26.63
CA SER A 797 -26.55 33.07 26.24
C SER A 797 -25.42 32.21 25.68
N PHE A 798 -24.36 32.82 25.14
CA PHE A 798 -23.27 32.11 24.45
C PHE A 798 -22.38 31.30 25.40
N THR A 799 -22.38 31.60 26.70
CA THR A 799 -21.74 30.71 27.70
C THR A 799 -22.44 29.36 27.76
N GLN A 800 -23.78 29.33 27.72
CA GLN A 800 -24.53 28.08 27.69
C GLN A 800 -24.37 27.38 26.33
N ILE A 801 -24.28 28.11 25.23
CA ILE A 801 -24.06 27.52 23.90
C ILE A 801 -22.67 26.87 23.81
N ALA A 802 -21.64 27.50 24.38
CA ALA A 802 -20.30 26.89 24.49
C ALA A 802 -20.35 25.56 25.27
N ARG A 803 -21.07 25.54 26.39
CA ARG A 803 -21.31 24.31 27.15
C ARG A 803 -22.07 23.27 26.34
N ASN A 804 -23.10 23.67 25.59
CA ASN A 804 -23.87 22.77 24.74
C ASN A 804 -23.00 22.09 23.68
N ILE A 805 -22.06 22.82 23.06
CA ILE A 805 -21.10 22.25 22.08
C ILE A 805 -20.25 21.16 22.75
N ILE A 806 -19.71 21.43 23.93
CA ILE A 806 -18.88 20.47 24.68
C ILE A 806 -19.71 19.23 25.07
N GLU A 807 -20.93 19.42 25.57
CA GLU A 807 -21.81 18.30 25.93
C GLU A 807 -22.21 17.47 24.71
N ASN A 808 -22.45 18.09 23.55
CA ASN A 808 -22.70 17.35 22.31
C ASN A 808 -21.48 16.49 21.90
N PHE A 809 -20.26 16.98 22.08
CA PHE A 809 -19.05 16.20 21.83
C PHE A 809 -18.83 15.09 22.85
N LEU A 810 -19.23 15.29 24.11
CA LEU A 810 -19.26 14.22 25.10
C LEU A 810 -20.26 13.13 24.74
N ASP A 811 -21.46 13.50 24.26
CA ASP A 811 -22.45 12.55 23.73
C ASP A 811 -21.84 11.73 22.57
N PHE A 812 -21.06 12.36 21.67
CA PHE A 812 -20.36 11.64 20.60
C PHE A 812 -19.29 10.68 21.12
N VAL A 813 -18.53 11.05 22.16
CA VAL A 813 -17.58 10.14 22.79
C VAL A 813 -18.31 8.97 23.46
N GLU A 814 -19.45 9.21 24.09
CA GLU A 814 -20.26 8.15 24.70
C GLU A 814 -20.84 7.20 23.65
N GLN A 815 -21.35 7.74 22.55
CA GLN A 815 -22.02 6.98 21.50
C GLN A 815 -21.05 6.26 20.54
N PHE A 816 -19.98 6.94 20.14
CA PHE A 816 -19.08 6.49 19.08
C PHE A 816 -17.64 6.20 19.56
N GLY A 817 -17.30 6.54 20.82
CA GLY A 817 -15.96 6.35 21.39
C GLY A 817 -14.97 7.48 21.09
N PHE A 818 -15.33 8.43 20.23
CA PHE A 818 -14.51 9.59 19.88
C PHE A 818 -15.37 10.75 19.33
N VAL A 819 -14.78 11.95 19.17
CA VAL A 819 -15.44 13.07 18.50
C VAL A 819 -15.13 13.03 17.00
N PRO A 820 -16.11 12.86 16.10
CA PRO A 820 -15.87 12.87 14.66
C PRO A 820 -15.44 14.24 14.15
N ASN A 821 -14.77 14.28 12.99
CA ASN A 821 -14.30 15.52 12.35
C ASN A 821 -15.42 16.58 12.22
N GLY A 822 -16.64 16.16 11.88
CA GLY A 822 -17.85 16.96 12.02
C GLY A 822 -19.07 16.08 12.31
N ALA A 823 -20.22 16.67 12.67
CA ALA A 823 -21.43 15.92 13.04
C ALA A 823 -22.18 15.31 11.84
N ARG A 824 -21.51 14.47 11.05
CA ARG A 824 -22.13 13.70 9.96
C ARG A 824 -21.72 12.23 10.00
N VAL A 825 -22.61 11.35 9.57
CA VAL A 825 -22.41 9.89 9.55
C VAL A 825 -21.14 9.50 8.79
N TYR A 826 -20.85 10.16 7.66
CA TYR A 826 -19.64 9.89 6.87
C TYR A 826 -18.34 10.44 7.50
N TYR A 827 -18.40 11.05 8.69
CA TYR A 827 -17.23 11.41 9.50
C TYR A 827 -16.94 10.40 10.62
N LEU A 828 -17.76 9.37 10.80
CA LEU A 828 -17.59 8.34 11.85
C LEU A 828 -16.38 7.42 11.66
N ASN A 829 -15.50 7.71 10.70
CA ASN A 829 -14.23 7.02 10.48
C ASN A 829 -12.99 7.91 10.69
N ARG A 830 -13.16 9.18 11.07
CA ARG A 830 -12.04 10.13 11.21
C ARG A 830 -12.32 11.21 12.24
N SER A 831 -11.27 11.62 12.95
CA SER A 831 -11.30 12.69 13.94
C SER A 831 -10.28 13.78 13.58
N GLN A 832 -10.36 14.91 14.27
CA GLN A 832 -9.36 15.98 14.26
C GLN A 832 -8.55 15.91 15.57
N PRO A 833 -7.49 16.73 15.77
CA PRO A 833 -6.71 16.73 17.00
C PRO A 833 -7.60 16.75 18.27
N PRO A 834 -7.23 16.03 19.35
CA PRO A 834 -8.09 15.83 20.51
C PRO A 834 -8.18 17.08 21.40
N LEU A 835 -9.01 18.04 20.98
CA LEU A 835 -9.19 19.33 21.65
C LEU A 835 -10.28 19.33 22.74
N LEU A 836 -11.06 18.26 22.91
CA LEU A 836 -12.18 18.21 23.85
C LEU A 836 -11.75 18.47 25.30
N THR A 837 -10.62 17.90 25.74
CA THR A 837 -10.08 18.16 27.08
C THR A 837 -9.69 19.63 27.25
N GLN A 838 -9.16 20.25 26.20
CA GLN A 838 -8.82 21.67 26.20
C GLN A 838 -10.09 22.52 26.26
N MET A 839 -11.13 22.21 25.49
CA MET A 839 -12.44 22.87 25.53
C MET A 839 -13.08 22.81 26.93
N VAL A 840 -13.00 21.65 27.60
CA VAL A 840 -13.48 21.47 28.99
C VAL A 840 -12.65 22.30 29.97
N SER A 841 -11.35 22.46 29.70
CA SER A 841 -10.42 23.20 30.57
C SER A 841 -10.45 24.71 30.40
N VAL A 842 -11.11 25.24 29.36
CA VAL A 842 -11.18 26.69 29.11
C VAL A 842 -11.80 27.39 30.31
N ARG A 843 -11.08 28.38 30.85
CA ARG A 843 -11.45 29.10 32.07
C ARG A 843 -11.96 30.50 31.79
#